data_AF-A0AAE6NW69-F1
#
_entry.id   AF-A0AAE6NW69-F1
#
_cell.length_a   1.000
_cell.length_b   1.000
_cell.length_c   1.000
_cell.angle_alpha   90.00
_cell.angle_beta   90.00
_cell.angle_gamma   90.00
#
_symmetry.space_group_name_H-M   'P 1'
#
loop_
_entity.id
_entity.type
_entity.pdbx_description
1 polymer ?
#
loop_
_entity_poly.entity_id
_entity_poly.type
_entity_poly.pdbx_seq_one_letter_code
_entity_poly.pdbx_strand_id
1 'polypeptide(L)'
;MAAAEALGAGDPGAGTGRIGPPATGGRAMSYPYDRDHLNRTRDLLYALIPEYYKRRDRAAALAEPPEPAELLAMVEALAAPLAALRQSVEELHADLFIESAGEEMLPVLAASIGLDLVFRDPDANRRNLGAAMGWRRRKGTPAMLEEMARVLCDRQVALREGWKAVMLTQDLNLLRRERVMADLRPASVADRASGPLAGLMRLFDPRPIGPDSGHVHPRHLVHWAFPTQLHPLRRAACHELPAGAGDRRFAFDPDNAWRPLRVRASGFDDRPGTDRVPDGLFAEEPGAWFGREGRFAVRLTGVPAAAVRPGAPVPRNARRDPADNILGRSPAVLGLIDADTRRYSGPVEIALVSAPLAGNLPDLALAELRGQITVGPAGQAGTAAGAGDVPDSHAMLLRLRPEAPAASRMIGATVIEVAGSAPSAGRAAAVAELALAGYRRGALYLRIPEQRISGERLYWIGADGALHDPLPLAAGALPGRALASAPVGPAWPEAEGTAERAPFAPALAAPAAAPAVLHGGTVLRANGLLPATPATRCALVFALSFFAGQRRFAPMLRLDWTGPDPRSASWSAVGADGVPLAAAALPARFGELGGILAAGPSDLALSLRFESSLNGAIMTPAEIAFTAYDGSAVLIHLPELIASDTAETAPDGSAFWPRGPLLARHSVAVQAGADGSTWLAGTTTPMRRSLGDAAPLPGPVAIRRREAGWRRLCPWQSESGPDVLEPTRPGRLDIDPRFGLFAMNADDGIVPHPPAAGIAAPDPVTVDLQEGATMPMGALPLDHRRWLGLRPAPTRLVSASGHLGSGAAPDLLGLPLHRTVAAALAAAGAGQPEEIIEIVDSGFYPAEALAWPAGPARLELRAAPFERPVIQVASSVPGAASYDSLALGGIALTRTGAGGMTLELPPAQQVFLGFLGVLRADLTLRLRLFEAAGVERATIRRCILGPLLVDEPGEIDIADSIVAAAEDIQPALTAPLARLASERTTLLGRVEVGQAQLSDTIAAGLLLAHERFRGCLRYSLVGPGSQTPRRHRVLETDPVTGQPIRPPFASRERRDPAFLRLDAQGDGRVLAGASDGGEIGAFNAARLGELYAGLERRLAEHTPAGLGTGIVARA
;
A
#
# COMPACT_ATOMS: atom_id res chain seq x y z
N MET A 1 37.08 -40.22 42.54
CA MET A 1 37.08 -41.69 42.67
C MET A 1 35.99 -42.05 43.67
N ALA A 2 34.91 -42.66 43.17
CA ALA A 2 33.85 -43.41 43.86
C ALA A 2 32.96 -42.76 44.95
N ALA A 3 31.66 -43.06 44.80
CA ALA A 3 30.50 -43.04 45.73
C ALA A 3 29.51 -41.89 45.46
N ALA A 4 28.31 -42.08 44.86
CA ALA A 4 27.22 -43.05 45.03
C ALA A 4 26.47 -42.90 46.38
N GLU A 5 25.14 -42.72 46.28
CA GLU A 5 24.08 -42.49 47.30
C GLU A 5 23.80 -41.00 47.62
N ALA A 6 22.59 -40.44 47.52
CA ALA A 6 21.26 -41.01 47.61
C ALA A 6 20.23 -40.28 46.73
N LEU A 7 19.41 -41.06 46.01
CA LEU A 7 18.18 -40.64 45.34
C LEU A 7 17.02 -40.76 46.34
N GLY A 8 16.42 -39.62 46.71
CA GLY A 8 15.19 -39.54 47.50
C GLY A 8 14.13 -38.76 46.73
N ALA A 9 12.96 -39.36 46.59
CA ALA A 9 11.81 -38.90 45.81
C ALA A 9 11.27 -37.53 46.24
N GLY A 10 10.84 -36.75 45.25
CA GLY A 10 10.12 -35.48 45.40
C GLY A 10 9.39 -35.13 44.09
N ASP A 11 8.20 -35.72 43.94
CA ASP A 11 6.99 -35.26 43.24
C ASP A 11 7.09 -34.10 42.21
N PRO A 12 6.84 -34.32 40.89
CA PRO A 12 6.57 -33.27 39.93
C PRO A 12 5.06 -33.10 39.72
N GLY A 13 4.43 -32.24 40.51
CA GLY A 13 3.01 -31.92 40.36
C GLY A 13 2.70 -30.46 40.71
N ALA A 14 2.94 -29.53 39.77
CA ALA A 14 2.33 -28.19 39.79
C ALA A 14 2.49 -27.46 38.43
N GLY A 15 1.79 -27.96 37.40
CA GLY A 15 1.43 -27.14 36.25
C GLY A 15 0.18 -26.32 36.61
N THR A 16 0.28 -24.99 36.56
CA THR A 16 -0.81 -24.07 36.89
C THR A 16 -1.89 -24.09 35.82
N GLY A 17 -2.82 -25.03 35.94
CA GLY A 17 -4.11 -25.03 35.25
C GLY A 17 -5.07 -24.02 35.88
N ARG A 18 -5.78 -23.26 35.03
CA ARG A 18 -6.92 -22.41 35.42
C ARG A 18 -8.03 -23.31 36.00
N ILE A 19 -8.39 -23.11 37.28
CA ILE A 19 -9.53 -23.77 37.93
C ILE A 19 -10.61 -22.71 38.20
N GLY A 20 -11.75 -22.85 37.52
CA GLY A 20 -13.05 -22.30 37.95
C GLY A 20 -13.77 -23.27 38.89
N PRO A 21 -14.82 -22.84 39.62
CA PRO A 21 -15.39 -23.60 40.75
C PRO A 21 -16.25 -24.79 40.28
N PRO A 22 -16.52 -25.78 41.16
CA PRO A 22 -17.10 -27.05 40.75
C PRO A 22 -18.63 -26.98 40.69
N ALA A 23 -19.20 -27.45 39.59
CA ALA A 23 -20.59 -27.89 39.51
C ALA A 23 -20.60 -29.38 39.13
N THR A 24 -21.33 -30.14 39.94
CA THR A 24 -21.47 -31.60 39.93
C THR A 24 -22.22 -32.11 38.69
N GLY A 25 -21.71 -33.18 38.05
CA GLY A 25 -22.51 -34.10 37.22
C GLY A 25 -21.83 -34.60 35.94
N GLY A 26 -21.40 -35.86 35.94
CA GLY A 26 -21.08 -36.65 34.74
C GLY A 26 -19.64 -36.50 34.19
N ARG A 27 -18.76 -37.45 34.50
CA ARG A 27 -17.43 -37.58 33.88
C ARG A 27 -17.58 -38.02 32.42
N ALA A 28 -17.66 -37.07 31.49
CA ALA A 28 -17.30 -37.32 30.09
C ALA A 28 -15.76 -37.44 30.03
N MET A 29 -15.24 -38.46 29.35
CA MET A 29 -13.81 -38.55 29.07
C MET A 29 -13.41 -37.35 28.19
N SER A 30 -12.82 -36.32 28.79
CA SER A 30 -12.27 -35.17 28.07
C SER A 30 -10.95 -35.60 27.44
N TYR A 31 -11.01 -36.09 26.21
CA TYR A 31 -9.81 -36.18 25.38
C TYR A 31 -9.31 -34.75 25.08
N PRO A 32 -8.00 -34.47 25.24
CA PRO A 32 -7.44 -33.16 24.93
C PRO A 32 -7.22 -33.08 23.41
N TYR A 33 -8.25 -32.72 22.66
CA TYR A 33 -8.11 -32.37 21.24
C TYR A 33 -8.84 -31.08 20.88
N ASP A 34 -8.35 -30.39 19.85
CA ASP A 34 -9.05 -29.27 19.24
C ASP A 34 -10.33 -29.78 18.57
N ARG A 35 -11.42 -29.04 18.75
CA ARG A 35 -12.73 -29.34 18.18
C ARG A 35 -12.68 -29.33 16.65
N ASP A 36 -11.79 -28.54 16.05
CA ASP A 36 -11.60 -28.50 14.60
C ASP A 36 -11.05 -29.81 14.06
N HIS A 37 -10.07 -30.42 14.75
CA HIS A 37 -9.54 -31.74 14.40
C HIS A 37 -10.62 -32.82 14.52
N LEU A 38 -11.48 -32.72 15.55
CA LEU A 38 -12.64 -33.60 15.69
C LEU A 38 -13.61 -33.45 14.51
N ASN A 39 -14.04 -32.23 14.21
CA ASN A 39 -15.00 -31.96 13.14
C ASN A 39 -14.46 -32.44 11.79
N ARG A 40 -13.20 -32.11 11.47
CA ARG A 40 -12.55 -32.55 10.22
C ARG A 40 -12.47 -34.07 10.12
N THR A 41 -12.09 -34.74 11.21
CA THR A 41 -12.01 -36.21 11.25
C THR A 41 -13.39 -36.84 11.14
N ARG A 42 -14.39 -36.32 11.86
CA ARG A 42 -15.80 -36.73 11.77
C ARG A 42 -16.30 -36.61 10.33
N ASP A 43 -16.08 -35.48 9.68
CA ASP A 43 -16.60 -35.21 8.34
C ASP A 43 -15.92 -36.11 7.30
N LEU A 44 -14.62 -36.38 7.43
CA LEU A 44 -13.92 -37.36 6.60
C LEU A 44 -14.49 -38.77 6.78
N LEU A 45 -14.69 -39.21 8.03
CA LEU A 45 -15.27 -40.53 8.31
C LEU A 45 -16.72 -40.62 7.82
N TYR A 46 -17.51 -39.57 8.03
CA TYR A 46 -18.89 -39.50 7.55
C TYR A 46 -18.94 -39.50 6.02
N ALA A 47 -18.03 -38.81 5.34
CA ALA A 47 -17.95 -38.81 3.88
C ALA A 47 -17.73 -40.22 3.30
N LEU A 48 -16.93 -41.06 3.96
CA LEU A 48 -16.65 -42.45 3.57
C LEU A 48 -17.86 -43.38 3.72
N ILE A 49 -18.88 -42.99 4.48
CA ILE A 49 -20.10 -43.80 4.65
C ILE A 49 -20.94 -43.74 3.36
N PRO A 50 -21.44 -44.88 2.83
CA PRO A 50 -22.33 -44.88 1.68
C PRO A 50 -23.59 -44.02 1.88
N GLU A 51 -24.00 -43.32 0.81
CA GLU A 51 -25.15 -42.39 0.82
C GLU A 51 -26.45 -43.01 1.32
N TYR A 52 -26.64 -44.32 1.12
CA TYR A 52 -27.80 -45.06 1.61
C TYR A 52 -28.01 -44.91 3.12
N TYR A 53 -26.94 -44.95 3.92
CA TYR A 53 -27.01 -44.86 5.39
C TYR A 53 -27.20 -43.43 5.89
N LYS A 54 -26.79 -42.42 5.11
CA LYS A 54 -26.93 -40.99 5.46
C LYS A 54 -28.37 -40.46 5.28
N ARG A 55 -29.23 -41.23 4.62
CA ARG A 55 -30.61 -40.81 4.29
C ARG A 55 -31.44 -40.52 5.54
N ARG A 56 -31.24 -41.28 6.62
CA ARG A 56 -31.96 -41.10 7.88
C ARG A 56 -31.53 -39.83 8.62
N ASP A 57 -30.22 -39.58 8.70
CA ASP A 57 -29.69 -38.34 9.27
C ASP A 57 -30.12 -37.10 8.48
N ARG A 58 -30.17 -37.16 7.15
CA ARG A 58 -30.71 -36.07 6.32
C ARG A 58 -32.20 -35.83 6.54
N ALA A 59 -32.98 -36.91 6.71
CA ALA A 59 -34.40 -36.80 7.02
C ALA A 59 -34.62 -36.21 8.43
N ALA A 60 -33.80 -36.60 9.42
CA ALA A 60 -33.82 -36.07 10.78
C ALA A 60 -33.47 -34.58 10.81
N ALA A 61 -32.47 -34.15 10.03
CA ALA A 61 -32.09 -32.74 9.89
C ALA A 61 -33.14 -31.86 9.20
N LEU A 62 -34.04 -32.46 8.40
CA LEU A 62 -35.14 -31.77 7.71
C LEU A 62 -36.48 -31.85 8.47
N ALA A 63 -36.53 -32.54 9.62
CA ALA A 63 -37.72 -32.61 10.46
C ALA A 63 -37.94 -31.28 11.21
N GLU A 64 -39.20 -30.94 11.50
CA GLU A 64 -39.56 -29.80 12.35
C GLU A 64 -40.35 -30.29 13.57
N PRO A 65 -39.76 -30.24 14.80
CA PRO A 65 -38.39 -29.84 15.10
C PRO A 65 -37.34 -30.85 14.61
N PRO A 66 -36.08 -30.43 14.37
CA PRO A 66 -35.03 -31.32 13.89
C PRO A 66 -34.76 -32.44 14.89
N GLU A 67 -34.76 -33.67 14.39
CA GLU A 67 -34.43 -34.85 15.18
C GLU A 67 -32.91 -35.05 15.22
N PRO A 68 -32.36 -35.66 16.28
CA PRO A 68 -30.92 -35.89 16.40
C PRO A 68 -30.40 -36.85 15.31
N ALA A 69 -29.33 -36.45 14.63
CA ALA A 69 -28.62 -37.27 13.65
C ALA A 69 -27.77 -38.34 14.36
N GLU A 70 -28.39 -39.48 14.68
CA GLU A 70 -27.78 -40.56 15.48
C GLU A 70 -26.50 -41.14 14.85
N LEU A 71 -26.48 -41.31 13.52
CA LEU A 71 -25.32 -41.86 12.83
C LEU A 71 -24.15 -40.86 12.87
N LEU A 72 -24.39 -39.57 12.61
CA LEU A 72 -23.40 -38.51 12.73
C LEU A 72 -22.85 -38.40 14.16
N ALA A 73 -23.71 -38.50 15.18
CA ALA A 73 -23.30 -38.48 16.59
C ALA A 73 -22.41 -39.69 16.95
N MET A 74 -22.74 -40.88 16.43
CA MET A 74 -21.90 -42.07 16.60
C MET A 74 -20.55 -41.91 15.88
N VAL A 75 -20.53 -41.36 14.67
CA VAL A 75 -19.29 -41.09 13.92
C VAL A 75 -18.43 -40.07 14.65
N GLU A 76 -19.03 -39.03 15.24
CA GLU A 76 -18.32 -38.06 16.06
C GLU A 76 -17.66 -38.72 17.28
N ALA A 77 -18.37 -39.61 17.98
CA ALA A 77 -17.81 -40.35 19.11
C ALA A 77 -16.64 -41.26 18.70
N LEU A 78 -16.70 -41.88 17.52
CA LEU A 78 -15.60 -42.69 16.96
C LEU A 78 -14.44 -41.82 16.43
N ALA A 79 -14.73 -40.61 15.96
CA ALA A 79 -13.73 -39.67 15.47
C ALA A 79 -12.86 -39.11 16.61
N ALA A 80 -13.39 -38.99 17.83
CA ALA A 80 -12.70 -38.45 19.00
C ALA A 80 -11.28 -38.99 19.25
N PRO A 81 -11.05 -40.31 19.43
CA PRO A 81 -9.71 -40.83 19.65
C PRO A 81 -8.79 -40.68 18.43
N LEU A 82 -9.35 -40.75 17.21
CA LEU A 82 -8.59 -40.56 15.97
C LEU A 82 -8.15 -39.11 15.79
N ALA A 83 -9.01 -38.15 16.17
CA ALA A 83 -8.70 -36.73 16.17
C ALA A 83 -7.57 -36.41 17.17
N ALA A 84 -7.62 -36.99 18.37
CA ALA A 84 -6.54 -36.85 19.36
C ALA A 84 -5.19 -37.35 18.81
N LEU A 85 -5.17 -38.57 18.25
CA LEU A 85 -3.95 -39.15 17.70
C LEU A 85 -3.43 -38.35 16.50
N ARG A 86 -4.34 -37.92 15.62
CA ARG A 86 -3.99 -37.10 14.46
C ARG A 86 -3.39 -35.75 14.90
N GLN A 87 -4.00 -35.09 15.88
CA GLN A 87 -3.45 -33.86 16.44
C GLN A 87 -2.06 -34.09 17.04
N SER A 88 -1.87 -35.12 17.86
CA SER A 88 -0.55 -35.42 18.43
C SER A 88 0.51 -35.69 17.34
N VAL A 89 0.15 -36.37 16.24
CA VAL A 89 1.07 -36.57 15.11
C VAL A 89 1.39 -35.26 14.40
N GLU A 90 0.39 -34.40 14.20
CA GLU A 90 0.59 -33.08 13.59
C GLU A 90 1.44 -32.15 14.48
N GLU A 91 1.24 -32.17 15.80
CA GLU A 91 2.05 -31.44 16.79
C GLU A 91 3.50 -31.97 16.82
N LEU A 92 3.70 -33.29 16.88
CA LEU A 92 5.03 -33.90 16.82
C LEU A 92 5.76 -33.57 15.50
N HIS A 93 5.03 -33.54 14.39
CA HIS A 93 5.59 -33.11 13.12
C HIS A 93 5.90 -31.60 13.12
N ALA A 94 5.04 -30.77 13.71
CA ALA A 94 5.25 -29.34 13.84
C ALA A 94 6.49 -29.01 14.70
N ASP A 95 6.77 -29.80 15.74
CA ASP A 95 7.94 -29.68 16.62
C ASP A 95 9.28 -29.93 15.92
N LEU A 96 9.28 -30.53 14.72
CA LEU A 96 10.48 -30.70 13.90
C LEU A 96 10.94 -29.40 13.23
N PHE A 97 10.06 -28.41 13.09
CA PHE A 97 10.33 -27.17 12.37
C PHE A 97 10.25 -25.97 13.30
N ILE A 98 11.24 -25.09 13.25
CA ILE A 98 11.35 -23.95 14.16
C ILE A 98 10.17 -22.97 14.05
N GLU A 99 9.58 -22.87 12.87
CA GLU A 99 8.45 -22.00 12.56
C GLU A 99 7.14 -22.47 13.22
N SER A 100 7.01 -23.78 13.44
CA SER A 100 5.78 -24.40 13.96
C SER A 100 5.93 -25.08 15.32
N ALA A 101 7.16 -25.24 15.82
CA ALA A 101 7.43 -25.92 17.07
C ALA A 101 6.84 -25.19 18.28
N GLY A 102 6.36 -25.97 19.25
CA GLY A 102 5.96 -25.50 20.57
C GLY A 102 7.08 -24.73 21.26
N GLU A 103 6.72 -23.79 22.13
CA GLU A 103 7.69 -22.94 22.84
C GLU A 103 8.62 -23.77 23.74
N GLU A 104 8.08 -24.84 24.32
CA GLU A 104 8.77 -25.85 25.12
C GLU A 104 9.82 -26.65 24.34
N MET A 105 9.71 -26.73 23.01
CA MET A 105 10.64 -27.46 22.15
C MET A 105 11.84 -26.60 21.73
N LEU A 106 11.73 -25.27 21.81
CA LEU A 106 12.79 -24.33 21.45
C LEU A 106 14.13 -24.60 22.17
N PRO A 107 14.17 -24.88 23.50
CA PRO A 107 15.43 -25.21 24.19
C PRO A 107 16.08 -26.48 23.67
N VAL A 108 15.29 -27.50 23.31
CA VAL A 108 15.80 -28.78 22.79
C VAL A 108 16.39 -28.58 21.40
N LEU A 109 15.70 -27.85 20.53
CA LEU A 109 16.21 -27.50 19.20
C LEU A 109 17.49 -26.64 19.32
N ALA A 110 17.53 -25.69 20.25
CA ALA A 110 18.71 -24.85 20.47
C ALA A 110 19.90 -25.67 20.99
N ALA A 111 19.69 -26.60 21.92
CA ALA A 111 20.71 -27.52 22.40
C ALA A 111 21.28 -28.40 21.29
N SER A 112 20.45 -28.85 20.34
CA SER A 112 20.89 -29.69 19.22
C SER A 112 21.95 -29.04 18.31
N ILE A 113 21.98 -27.70 18.26
CA ILE A 113 22.96 -26.93 17.49
C ILE A 113 23.98 -26.18 18.37
N GLY A 114 23.95 -26.41 19.69
CA GLY A 114 24.79 -25.74 20.67
C GLY A 114 24.57 -24.22 20.69
N LEU A 115 23.32 -23.78 20.76
CA LEU A 115 22.93 -22.37 20.88
C LEU A 115 22.24 -22.16 22.23
N ASP A 116 22.71 -21.22 23.03
CA ASP A 116 21.99 -20.82 24.25
C ASP A 116 20.72 -20.04 23.90
N LEU A 117 19.72 -19.96 24.76
CA LEU A 117 18.61 -19.03 24.56
C LEU A 117 18.87 -17.78 25.40
N VAL A 118 18.93 -16.60 24.77
CA VAL A 118 19.20 -15.34 25.47
C VAL A 118 17.94 -14.49 25.63
N PHE A 119 16.91 -14.74 24.83
CA PHE A 119 15.66 -14.00 24.90
C PHE A 119 14.68 -14.75 25.80
N ARG A 120 13.83 -14.02 26.51
CA ARG A 120 12.67 -14.59 27.20
C ARG A 120 11.46 -14.70 26.27
N ASP A 121 11.42 -13.86 25.24
CA ASP A 121 10.44 -13.93 24.16
C ASP A 121 10.69 -15.18 23.28
N PRO A 122 9.72 -16.12 23.21
CA PRO A 122 9.82 -17.29 22.35
C PRO A 122 10.00 -16.93 20.88
N ASP A 123 9.36 -15.87 20.38
CA ASP A 123 9.45 -15.51 18.97
C ASP A 123 10.83 -14.94 18.61
N ALA A 124 11.44 -14.14 19.48
CA ALA A 124 12.84 -13.74 19.34
C ALA A 124 13.79 -14.95 19.36
N ASN A 125 13.51 -15.96 20.20
CA ASN A 125 14.29 -17.21 20.19
C ASN A 125 14.10 -18.02 18.91
N ARG A 126 12.88 -18.08 18.35
CA ARG A 126 12.62 -18.70 17.04
C ARG A 126 13.44 -18.03 15.95
N ARG A 127 13.42 -16.70 15.89
CA ARG A 127 14.23 -15.90 14.93
C ARG A 127 15.72 -16.12 15.13
N ASN A 128 16.19 -16.16 16.38
CA ASN A 128 17.60 -16.43 16.71
C ASN A 128 18.03 -17.82 16.23
N LEU A 129 17.24 -18.85 16.53
CA LEU A 129 17.53 -20.23 16.17
C LEU A 129 17.49 -20.46 14.66
N GLY A 130 16.45 -19.96 13.97
CA GLY A 130 16.29 -20.12 12.53
C GLY A 130 17.43 -19.48 11.71
N ALA A 131 18.00 -18.37 12.19
CA ALA A 131 19.08 -17.66 11.49
C ALA A 131 20.50 -18.02 11.98
N ALA A 132 20.64 -18.76 13.09
CA ALA A 132 21.91 -19.01 13.77
C ALA A 132 23.02 -19.55 12.86
N MET A 133 22.72 -20.54 12.02
CA MET A 133 23.71 -21.12 11.10
C MET A 133 24.16 -20.11 10.04
N GLY A 134 23.24 -19.30 9.53
CA GLY A 134 23.53 -18.25 8.55
C GLY A 134 24.44 -17.16 9.13
N TRP A 135 24.27 -16.83 10.41
CA TRP A 135 25.13 -15.86 11.11
C TRP A 135 26.49 -16.43 11.47
N ARG A 136 26.57 -17.70 11.91
CA ARG A 136 27.86 -18.39 12.16
C ARG A 136 28.76 -18.40 10.91
N ARG A 137 28.17 -18.62 9.73
CA ARG A 137 28.91 -18.61 8.44
C ARG A 137 29.39 -17.22 8.02
N ARG A 138 28.70 -16.15 8.44
CA ARG A 138 29.00 -14.74 8.09
C ARG A 138 29.54 -13.94 9.29
N LYS A 139 30.04 -14.65 10.32
CA LYS A 139 30.45 -14.09 11.62
C LYS A 139 31.43 -12.93 11.44
N GLY A 140 31.21 -11.84 12.17
CA GLY A 140 32.07 -10.65 12.13
C GLY A 140 31.88 -9.70 10.95
N THR A 141 30.95 -9.96 10.03
CA THR A 141 30.67 -9.02 8.92
C THR A 141 29.67 -7.94 9.34
N PRO A 142 29.84 -6.66 8.95
CA PRO A 142 28.89 -5.58 9.28
C PRO A 142 27.46 -5.87 8.79
N ALA A 143 27.35 -6.42 7.58
CA ALA A 143 26.08 -6.83 6.99
C ALA A 143 25.30 -7.82 7.89
N MET A 144 26.00 -8.82 8.42
CA MET A 144 25.39 -9.81 9.30
C MET A 144 25.02 -9.21 10.66
N LEU A 145 25.87 -8.35 11.25
CA LEU A 145 25.57 -7.73 12.55
C LEU A 145 24.31 -6.84 12.48
N GLU A 146 24.18 -6.05 11.41
CA GLU A 146 22.98 -5.23 11.17
C GLU A 146 21.74 -6.10 10.93
N GLU A 147 21.86 -7.14 10.12
CA GLU A 147 20.80 -8.12 9.88
C GLU A 147 20.36 -8.80 11.18
N MET A 148 21.31 -9.28 11.98
CA MET A 148 21.07 -9.94 13.25
C MET A 148 20.32 -9.01 14.20
N ALA A 149 20.75 -7.74 14.31
CA ALA A 149 20.07 -6.77 15.14
C ALA A 149 18.64 -6.49 14.67
N ARG A 150 18.43 -6.34 13.35
CA ARG A 150 17.10 -6.12 12.77
C ARG A 150 16.15 -7.32 12.97
N VAL A 151 16.66 -8.53 12.75
CA VAL A 151 15.88 -9.77 12.87
C VAL A 151 15.54 -10.08 14.34
N LEU A 152 16.50 -9.97 15.26
CA LEU A 152 16.26 -10.30 16.67
C LEU A 152 15.29 -9.32 17.33
N CYS A 153 15.44 -8.02 17.06
CA CYS A 153 14.57 -6.99 17.62
C CYS A 153 13.23 -6.83 16.88
N ASP A 154 13.06 -7.40 15.68
CA ASP A 154 11.93 -7.14 14.79
C ASP A 154 11.68 -5.63 14.56
N ARG A 155 12.79 -4.91 14.36
CA ARG A 155 12.86 -3.45 14.33
C ARG A 155 13.92 -3.00 13.37
N GLN A 156 13.80 -1.77 12.90
CA GLN A 156 14.88 -1.20 12.12
C GLN A 156 16.11 -0.95 13.01
N VAL A 157 17.26 -1.41 12.51
CA VAL A 157 18.56 -1.14 13.10
C VAL A 157 19.51 -0.76 11.97
N ALA A 158 20.33 0.28 12.19
CA ALA A 158 21.37 0.68 11.26
C ALA A 158 22.74 0.57 11.93
N LEU A 159 23.66 -0.18 11.33
CA LEU A 159 25.02 -0.31 11.85
C LEU A 159 25.92 0.78 11.25
N ARG A 160 26.74 1.40 12.10
CA ARG A 160 27.81 2.31 11.69
C ARG A 160 29.15 1.90 12.26
N GLU A 161 30.13 1.81 11.37
CA GLU A 161 31.53 1.56 11.71
C GLU A 161 32.23 2.90 12.00
N GLY A 162 32.71 3.08 13.22
CA GLY A 162 33.27 4.36 13.66
C GLY A 162 34.49 4.80 12.87
N TRP A 163 35.35 3.87 12.41
CA TRP A 163 36.53 4.20 11.60
C TRP A 163 36.19 4.81 10.22
N LYS A 164 34.98 4.61 9.70
CA LYS A 164 34.50 5.25 8.46
C LYS A 164 34.08 6.70 8.66
N ALA A 165 33.88 7.13 9.90
CA ALA A 165 33.49 8.49 10.26
C ALA A 165 34.65 9.30 10.88
N VAL A 166 35.87 8.74 10.99
CA VAL A 166 37.05 9.46 11.51
C VAL A 166 37.77 10.20 10.38
N MET A 167 38.07 11.47 10.61
CA MET A 167 38.90 12.27 9.71
C MET A 167 40.35 11.76 9.72
N LEU A 168 40.91 11.52 8.53
CA LEU A 168 42.27 11.03 8.35
C LEU A 168 42.97 11.86 7.26
N THR A 169 44.28 12.11 7.43
CA THR A 169 45.11 12.67 6.36
C THR A 169 45.26 11.66 5.23
N GLN A 170 45.20 12.12 3.98
CA GLN A 170 45.33 11.26 2.79
C GLN A 170 46.79 10.86 2.57
N ASP A 171 47.03 9.59 2.33
CA ASP A 171 48.31 9.11 1.80
C ASP A 171 48.31 9.36 0.28
N LEU A 172 49.31 10.07 -0.24
CA LEU A 172 49.43 10.35 -1.67
C LEU A 172 49.64 9.08 -2.51
N ASN A 173 50.14 8.00 -1.91
CA ASN A 173 50.30 6.70 -2.56
C ASN A 173 49.00 5.86 -2.57
N LEU A 174 48.01 6.20 -1.73
CA LEU A 174 46.73 5.50 -1.62
C LEU A 174 45.59 6.50 -1.43
N LEU A 175 45.24 7.19 -2.52
CA LEU A 175 44.12 8.15 -2.52
C LEU A 175 42.78 7.44 -2.32
N ARG A 176 42.13 7.75 -1.20
CA ARG A 176 40.79 7.26 -0.86
C ARG A 176 39.76 8.32 -1.23
N ARG A 177 39.15 8.19 -2.42
CA ARG A 177 38.22 9.17 -3.01
C ARG A 177 36.99 9.45 -2.16
N GLU A 178 36.62 8.52 -1.30
CA GLU A 178 35.51 8.61 -0.35
C GLU A 178 35.83 9.45 0.91
N ARG A 179 37.09 9.80 1.15
CA ARG A 179 37.55 10.51 2.35
C ARG A 179 37.97 11.94 2.02
N VAL A 180 36.99 12.77 1.72
CA VAL A 180 37.17 14.19 1.36
C VAL A 180 36.65 15.10 2.47
N MET A 181 37.08 16.37 2.45
CA MET A 181 36.41 17.42 3.21
C MET A 181 34.92 17.44 2.83
N ALA A 182 34.05 17.58 3.82
CA ALA A 182 32.61 17.59 3.61
C ALA A 182 32.21 18.71 2.65
N ASP A 183 31.53 18.36 1.56
CA ASP A 183 30.84 19.34 0.73
C ASP A 183 29.60 19.81 1.49
N LEU A 184 29.52 21.11 1.83
CA LEU A 184 28.40 21.70 2.58
C LEU A 184 27.27 22.20 1.67
N ARG A 185 27.43 22.11 0.34
CA ARG A 185 26.42 22.55 -0.63
C ARG A 185 25.17 21.66 -0.71
N PRO A 186 25.27 20.32 -0.59
CA PRO A 186 24.09 19.47 -0.68
C PRO A 186 23.15 19.64 0.52
N ALA A 187 21.83 19.57 0.27
CA ALA A 187 20.83 19.70 1.34
C ALA A 187 20.90 18.53 2.35
N SER A 188 21.39 17.36 1.95
CA SER A 188 21.53 16.19 2.85
C SER A 188 22.63 16.31 3.89
N VAL A 189 23.45 17.35 3.85
CA VAL A 189 24.58 17.52 4.78
C VAL A 189 24.12 17.53 6.24
N ALA A 190 22.99 18.15 6.54
CA ALA A 190 22.40 18.14 7.88
C ALA A 190 21.98 16.71 8.30
N ASP A 191 21.37 15.94 7.40
CA ASP A 191 20.97 14.55 7.67
C ASP A 191 22.19 13.64 7.88
N ARG A 192 23.29 13.91 7.15
CA ARG A 192 24.55 13.18 7.25
C ARG A 192 25.45 13.68 8.37
N ALA A 193 25.04 14.72 9.12
CA ALA A 193 25.88 15.32 10.14
C ALA A 193 26.04 14.42 11.37
N SER A 194 25.00 13.69 11.78
CA SER A 194 24.98 12.87 12.99
C SER A 194 24.03 11.67 12.90
N GLY A 195 24.15 10.75 13.86
CA GLY A 195 23.22 9.64 13.97
C GLY A 195 23.49 8.48 13.00
N PRO A 196 22.44 7.72 12.64
CA PRO A 196 22.56 6.52 11.83
C PRO A 196 22.84 6.76 10.36
N LEU A 197 22.78 8.01 9.90
CA LEU A 197 23.12 8.41 8.53
C LEU A 197 24.41 9.23 8.48
N ALA A 198 25.12 9.31 9.61
CA ALA A 198 26.35 10.08 9.71
C ALA A 198 27.36 9.67 8.65
N GLY A 199 27.66 10.60 7.74
CA GLY A 199 28.67 10.45 6.69
C GLY A 199 29.75 11.52 6.76
N LEU A 200 29.58 12.55 7.61
CA LEU A 200 30.58 13.58 7.82
C LEU A 200 31.72 13.05 8.70
N MET A 201 32.95 13.30 8.25
CA MET A 201 34.16 12.94 9.00
C MET A 201 34.29 13.82 10.25
N ARG A 202 34.68 13.22 11.37
CA ARG A 202 34.83 13.87 12.68
C ARG A 202 36.19 13.59 13.31
N LEU A 203 36.53 14.41 14.29
CA LEU A 203 37.65 14.11 15.18
C LEU A 203 37.35 12.86 16.01
N PHE A 204 38.42 12.16 16.35
CA PHE A 204 38.40 10.99 17.23
C PHE A 204 37.81 11.33 18.61
N ASP A 205 36.85 10.53 19.07
CA ASP A 205 36.25 10.62 20.40
C ASP A 205 36.52 9.31 21.18
N PRO A 206 37.39 9.32 22.21
CA PRO A 206 37.77 8.13 22.97
C PRO A 206 36.72 7.63 23.95
N ARG A 207 35.63 8.38 24.18
CA ARG A 207 34.60 8.00 25.15
C ARG A 207 33.90 6.71 24.73
N PRO A 208 33.48 5.84 25.68
CA PRO A 208 32.71 4.65 25.36
C PRO A 208 31.39 5.03 24.67
N ILE A 209 30.82 4.12 23.88
CA ILE A 209 29.52 4.32 23.22
C ILE A 209 28.47 4.64 24.30
N GLY A 210 27.84 5.80 24.19
CA GLY A 210 26.84 6.27 25.15
C GLY A 210 25.43 5.86 24.73
N PRO A 211 24.45 5.89 25.64
CA PRO A 211 23.08 5.45 25.38
C PRO A 211 22.38 6.23 24.25
N ASP A 212 22.70 7.52 24.12
CA ASP A 212 22.11 8.42 23.11
C ASP A 212 23.10 8.87 22.03
N SER A 213 24.36 8.42 22.13
CA SER A 213 25.43 8.91 21.26
C SER A 213 26.41 7.82 20.83
N GLY A 214 26.41 7.57 19.53
CA GLY A 214 27.41 6.76 18.85
C GLY A 214 28.73 7.51 18.69
N HIS A 215 29.49 7.66 19.79
CA HIS A 215 30.81 8.30 19.77
C HIS A 215 31.72 7.70 18.69
N VAL A 216 32.45 8.57 17.97
CA VAL A 216 33.23 8.20 16.78
C VAL A 216 34.62 7.72 17.17
N HIS A 217 34.80 6.40 17.14
CA HIS A 217 36.06 5.73 17.47
C HIS A 217 36.34 4.59 16.48
N PRO A 218 37.59 4.35 16.06
CA PRO A 218 37.92 3.30 15.09
C PRO A 218 37.50 1.88 15.50
N ARG A 219 37.45 1.61 16.81
CA ARG A 219 37.01 0.32 17.36
C ARG A 219 35.49 0.19 17.53
N HIS A 220 34.70 1.25 17.36
CA HIS A 220 33.27 1.19 17.64
C HIS A 220 32.45 0.70 16.45
N LEU A 221 31.52 -0.22 16.73
CA LEU A 221 30.42 -0.63 15.87
C LEU A 221 29.10 -0.22 16.53
N VAL A 222 28.55 0.92 16.11
CA VAL A 222 27.34 1.48 16.74
C VAL A 222 26.09 0.98 16.03
N HIS A 223 25.19 0.36 16.77
CA HIS A 223 23.90 -0.12 16.28
C HIS A 223 22.81 0.86 16.69
N TRP A 224 22.34 1.64 15.73
CA TRP A 224 21.25 2.59 15.95
C TRP A 224 19.92 1.87 15.82
N ALA A 225 19.29 1.58 16.96
CA ALA A 225 18.03 0.87 17.04
C ALA A 225 16.86 1.84 17.10
N PHE A 226 15.84 1.58 16.29
CA PHE A 226 14.60 2.35 16.30
C PHE A 226 13.52 1.51 17.00
N PRO A 227 12.97 1.91 18.16
CA PRO A 227 11.99 1.10 18.87
C PRO A 227 10.58 1.14 18.26
N THR A 228 10.44 1.51 16.99
CA THR A 228 9.17 1.56 16.27
C THR A 228 9.06 0.36 15.32
N GLN A 229 8.02 -0.46 15.47
CA GLN A 229 7.60 -1.45 14.47
C GLN A 229 6.86 -0.72 13.35
N LEU A 230 7.11 -1.10 12.11
CA LEU A 230 6.52 -0.47 10.94
C LEU A 230 5.58 -1.46 10.26
N HIS A 231 4.33 -1.06 10.10
CA HIS A 231 3.27 -1.84 9.48
C HIS A 231 2.87 -1.20 8.14
N PRO A 232 2.92 -1.93 7.03
CA PRO A 232 2.57 -1.38 5.73
C PRO A 232 1.07 -1.08 5.67
N LEU A 233 0.71 0.16 5.36
CA LEU A 233 -0.64 0.58 5.06
C LEU A 233 -0.72 0.88 3.56
N ARG A 234 -1.62 0.20 2.85
CA ARG A 234 -1.74 0.29 1.38
C ARG A 234 -3.06 0.93 1.01
N ARG A 235 -3.07 1.74 -0.07
CA ARG A 235 -4.26 2.39 -0.63
C ARG A 235 -5.14 3.10 0.41
N ALA A 236 -4.51 3.68 1.43
CA ALA A 236 -5.22 4.42 2.46
C ALA A 236 -5.82 5.70 1.88
N ALA A 237 -6.95 6.11 2.45
CA ALA A 237 -7.50 7.44 2.20
C ALA A 237 -6.51 8.52 2.66
N CYS A 238 -6.46 9.62 1.91
CA CYS A 238 -5.70 10.82 2.23
C CYS A 238 -6.64 12.02 2.39
N HIS A 239 -6.16 13.09 3.01
CA HIS A 239 -6.95 14.30 3.20
C HIS A 239 -6.57 15.37 2.16
N GLU A 240 -7.52 15.83 1.35
CA GLU A 240 -7.30 16.99 0.48
C GLU A 240 -7.34 18.28 1.32
N LEU A 241 -6.25 19.05 1.28
CA LEU A 241 -6.15 20.36 1.91
C LEU A 241 -6.83 21.42 1.02
N PRO A 242 -7.20 22.58 1.59
CA PRO A 242 -7.68 23.71 0.79
C PRO A 242 -6.73 24.03 -0.38
N ALA A 243 -7.30 24.34 -1.54
CA ALA A 243 -6.52 24.63 -2.74
C ALA A 243 -5.53 25.78 -2.50
N GLY A 244 -4.27 25.57 -2.88
CA GLY A 244 -3.24 26.61 -2.85
C GLY A 244 -3.26 27.46 -4.11
N ALA A 245 -2.41 28.49 -4.18
CA ALA A 245 -2.18 29.22 -5.43
C ALA A 245 -1.53 28.28 -6.46
N GLY A 246 -2.31 27.72 -7.39
CA GLY A 246 -1.82 26.85 -8.46
C GLY A 246 -1.52 25.38 -8.09
N ASP A 247 -1.85 24.96 -6.86
CA ASP A 247 -1.56 23.60 -6.34
C ASP A 247 -2.79 22.90 -5.77
N ARG A 248 -2.90 21.59 -6.01
CA ARG A 248 -3.72 20.67 -5.20
C ARG A 248 -2.84 20.01 -4.15
N ARG A 249 -3.16 20.21 -2.87
CA ARG A 249 -2.35 19.78 -1.72
C ARG A 249 -3.08 18.71 -0.93
N PHE A 250 -2.33 17.75 -0.39
CA PHE A 250 -2.88 16.61 0.34
C PHE A 250 -2.00 16.29 1.56
N ALA A 251 -2.63 15.80 2.63
CA ALA A 251 -1.96 15.13 3.73
C ALA A 251 -2.12 13.61 3.59
N PHE A 252 -1.05 12.86 3.88
CA PHE A 252 -1.08 11.40 3.88
C PHE A 252 -2.03 10.83 4.93
N ASP A 253 -2.23 11.52 6.05
CA ASP A 253 -3.19 11.12 7.08
C ASP A 253 -4.62 11.58 6.71
N PRO A 254 -5.63 10.68 6.75
CA PRO A 254 -7.00 11.01 6.36
C PRO A 254 -7.71 11.97 7.32
N ASP A 255 -7.29 12.04 8.60
CA ASP A 255 -7.82 12.99 9.60
C ASP A 255 -6.92 14.23 9.73
N ASN A 256 -6.18 14.54 8.64
CA ASN A 256 -5.34 15.72 8.48
C ASN A 256 -4.26 15.92 9.57
N ALA A 257 -3.69 14.82 10.07
CA ALA A 257 -2.53 14.91 10.97
C ALA A 257 -1.21 14.92 10.20
N TRP A 258 -0.36 15.90 10.49
CA TRP A 258 0.94 16.03 9.82
C TRP A 258 2.02 15.32 10.61
N ARG A 259 2.64 14.33 9.99
CA ARG A 259 3.61 13.45 10.64
C ARG A 259 4.70 12.98 9.68
N PRO A 260 5.89 12.65 10.19
CA PRO A 260 6.99 12.21 9.36
C PRO A 260 6.68 10.90 8.66
N LEU A 261 6.95 10.83 7.36
CA LEU A 261 6.90 9.59 6.59
C LEU A 261 8.02 8.65 7.03
N ARG A 262 7.68 7.36 7.02
CA ARG A 262 8.54 6.28 7.51
C ARG A 262 8.84 5.29 6.42
N VAL A 263 9.97 4.59 6.56
CA VAL A 263 10.41 3.55 5.63
C VAL A 263 10.90 2.33 6.39
N ARG A 264 10.66 1.15 5.82
CA ARG A 264 11.15 -0.11 6.34
C ARG A 264 12.04 -0.79 5.32
N ALA A 265 12.99 -1.58 5.78
CA ALA A 265 13.69 -2.52 4.92
C ALA A 265 12.70 -3.56 4.35
N SER A 266 12.73 -3.76 3.04
CA SER A 266 11.92 -4.77 2.33
C SER A 266 12.61 -6.14 2.23
N GLY A 267 13.93 -6.19 2.41
CA GLY A 267 14.73 -7.41 2.33
C GLY A 267 16.12 -7.25 2.95
N PHE A 268 16.98 -8.26 2.78
CA PHE A 268 18.33 -8.27 3.36
C PHE A 268 19.29 -7.24 2.74
N ASP A 269 19.16 -6.99 1.45
CA ASP A 269 19.98 -6.05 0.71
C ASP A 269 19.46 -4.60 0.79
N ASP A 270 18.20 -4.42 1.20
CA ASP A 270 17.59 -3.10 1.37
C ASP A 270 17.90 -2.52 2.75
N ARG A 271 18.78 -1.53 2.80
CA ARG A 271 19.26 -0.90 4.04
C ARG A 271 19.01 0.61 4.01
N PRO A 272 17.80 1.08 4.38
CA PRO A 272 17.51 2.52 4.40
C PRO A 272 18.37 3.27 5.42
N GLY A 273 18.90 2.59 6.44
CA GLY A 273 19.70 3.20 7.50
C GLY A 273 18.92 4.11 8.47
N THR A 274 17.61 4.27 8.28
CA THR A 274 16.72 5.11 9.11
C THR A 274 15.28 4.65 8.97
N ASP A 275 14.46 4.81 10.01
CA ASP A 275 13.03 4.52 9.98
C ASP A 275 12.16 5.69 9.51
N ARG A 276 12.70 6.92 9.51
CA ARG A 276 12.08 8.14 9.00
C ARG A 276 12.76 8.61 7.71
N VAL A 277 12.00 9.16 6.78
CA VAL A 277 12.51 9.71 5.52
C VAL A 277 13.20 11.06 5.78
N PRO A 278 14.51 11.19 5.53
CA PRO A 278 15.23 12.44 5.71
C PRO A 278 14.98 13.39 4.52
N ASP A 279 14.73 14.66 4.81
CA ASP A 279 14.37 15.66 3.79
C ASP A 279 15.46 15.82 2.72
N GLY A 280 16.71 15.99 3.14
CA GLY A 280 17.82 16.28 2.24
C GLY A 280 18.23 15.07 1.41
N LEU A 281 18.22 13.87 2.00
CA LEU A 281 18.46 12.62 1.23
C LEU A 281 17.32 12.31 0.27
N PHE A 282 16.07 12.63 0.64
CA PHE A 282 14.95 12.51 -0.29
C PHE A 282 15.07 13.49 -1.45
N ALA A 283 15.52 14.72 -1.20
CA ALA A 283 15.74 15.72 -2.25
C ALA A 283 16.83 15.31 -3.26
N GLU A 284 17.87 14.61 -2.82
CA GLU A 284 18.96 14.12 -3.68
C GLU A 284 18.54 12.93 -4.56
N GLU A 285 17.87 11.94 -3.96
CA GLU A 285 17.49 10.71 -4.64
C GLU A 285 16.09 10.23 -4.20
N PRO A 286 15.00 10.84 -4.71
CA PRO A 286 13.63 10.47 -4.34
C PRO A 286 13.34 8.97 -4.52
N GLY A 287 14.01 8.35 -5.51
CA GLY A 287 13.91 6.93 -5.82
C GLY A 287 14.27 5.95 -4.72
N ALA A 288 15.16 6.36 -3.83
CA ALA A 288 15.51 5.53 -2.68
C ALA A 288 14.38 5.46 -1.65
N TRP A 289 13.38 6.35 -1.72
CA TRP A 289 12.36 6.51 -0.67
C TRP A 289 10.91 6.47 -1.17
N PHE A 290 10.66 6.41 -2.48
CA PHE A 290 9.33 6.47 -3.07
C PHE A 290 9.07 5.30 -4.04
N GLY A 291 7.84 4.78 -4.06
CA GLY A 291 7.36 3.92 -5.15
C GLY A 291 7.88 2.47 -5.17
N ARG A 292 8.49 1.99 -4.08
CA ARG A 292 8.95 0.59 -3.94
C ARG A 292 8.45 -0.04 -2.64
N GLU A 293 8.59 -1.36 -2.50
CA GLU A 293 8.20 -2.03 -1.27
C GLU A 293 8.94 -1.47 -0.04
N GLY A 294 8.21 -1.29 1.07
CA GLY A 294 8.73 -0.73 2.31
C GLY A 294 8.95 0.79 2.25
N ARG A 295 8.59 1.43 1.15
CA ARG A 295 8.56 2.88 0.96
C ARG A 295 7.12 3.38 0.91
N PHE A 296 6.96 4.69 0.78
CA PHE A 296 5.66 5.32 0.60
C PHE A 296 5.39 5.56 -0.90
N ALA A 297 4.13 5.69 -1.27
CA ALA A 297 3.71 6.02 -2.64
C ALA A 297 2.42 6.83 -2.62
N VAL A 298 2.22 7.66 -3.64
CA VAL A 298 0.93 8.29 -3.94
C VAL A 298 0.34 7.55 -5.14
N ARG A 299 -0.96 7.29 -5.14
CA ARG A 299 -1.66 6.57 -6.20
C ARG A 299 -2.82 7.38 -6.74
N LEU A 300 -2.98 7.36 -8.06
CA LEU A 300 -4.13 7.90 -8.76
C LEU A 300 -4.92 6.73 -9.35
N THR A 301 -6.18 6.56 -8.96
CA THR A 301 -7.08 5.46 -9.41
C THR A 301 -6.46 4.07 -9.24
N GLY A 302 -5.68 3.89 -8.15
CA GLY A 302 -5.00 2.64 -7.80
C GLY A 302 -3.58 2.48 -8.35
N VAL A 303 -3.17 3.22 -9.38
CA VAL A 303 -1.82 3.13 -9.97
C VAL A 303 -0.88 4.22 -9.43
N PRO A 304 0.45 4.01 -9.32
CA PRO A 304 1.39 5.02 -8.81
C PRO A 304 1.26 6.38 -9.51
N ALA A 305 1.22 7.49 -8.78
CA ALA A 305 0.95 8.83 -9.32
C ALA A 305 2.15 9.43 -10.07
N ALA A 306 3.35 9.02 -9.68
CA ALA A 306 4.62 9.49 -10.19
C ALA A 306 5.58 8.32 -10.29
N ALA A 307 6.65 8.53 -11.04
CA ALA A 307 7.71 7.55 -11.17
C ALA A 307 9.07 8.18 -10.89
N VAL A 308 10.02 7.32 -10.55
CA VAL A 308 11.36 7.69 -10.11
C VAL A 308 12.29 7.80 -11.31
N ARG A 309 12.79 9.01 -11.59
CA ARG A 309 13.72 9.21 -12.71
C ARG A 309 14.89 8.21 -12.65
N PRO A 310 15.13 7.40 -13.70
CA PRO A 310 16.26 6.49 -13.71
C PRO A 310 17.57 7.29 -13.66
N GLY A 311 18.52 6.84 -12.82
CA GLY A 311 19.78 7.56 -12.54
C GLY A 311 20.70 7.73 -13.75
N ALA A 312 20.46 6.99 -14.83
CA ALA A 312 21.01 7.25 -16.15
C ALA A 312 19.87 7.33 -17.17
N PRO A 313 19.91 8.26 -18.14
CA PRO A 313 18.96 8.23 -19.25
C PRO A 313 19.14 6.90 -19.98
N VAL A 314 18.10 6.06 -20.00
CA VAL A 314 18.11 4.82 -20.79
C VAL A 314 17.97 5.25 -22.25
N PRO A 315 19.01 5.11 -23.09
CA PRO A 315 18.84 5.34 -24.52
C PRO A 315 17.89 4.26 -25.03
N ARG A 316 16.73 4.65 -25.54
CA ARG A 316 15.93 3.74 -26.36
C ARG A 316 16.77 3.37 -27.59
N ASN A 317 16.77 2.09 -27.97
CA ASN A 317 17.36 1.68 -29.24
C ASN A 317 16.62 2.38 -30.37
N ALA A 318 17.30 3.28 -31.08
CA ALA A 318 16.74 3.99 -32.22
C ALA A 318 16.22 2.99 -33.26
N ARG A 319 14.93 3.06 -33.60
CA ARG A 319 14.36 2.24 -34.68
C ARG A 319 14.97 2.70 -36.00
N ARG A 320 15.40 1.74 -36.82
CA ARG A 320 15.96 2.00 -38.16
C ARG A 320 14.92 1.99 -39.27
N ASP A 321 13.67 1.64 -38.95
CA ASP A 321 12.55 1.71 -39.88
C ASP A 321 12.27 3.19 -40.24
N PRO A 322 12.19 3.59 -41.51
CA PRO A 322 11.94 4.99 -41.89
C PRO A 322 10.56 5.49 -41.45
N ALA A 323 10.45 6.79 -41.18
CA ALA A 323 9.18 7.45 -40.94
C ALA A 323 8.28 7.44 -42.18
N ASP A 324 6.97 7.30 -41.96
CA ASP A 324 5.96 7.28 -43.02
C ASP A 324 6.01 8.60 -43.82
N ASN A 325 5.99 8.49 -45.16
CA ASN A 325 6.07 9.62 -46.08
C ASN A 325 4.87 10.57 -45.99
N ILE A 326 3.80 10.12 -45.32
CA ILE A 326 2.60 10.90 -45.03
C ILE A 326 2.93 12.22 -44.31
N LEU A 327 4.00 12.24 -43.48
CA LEU A 327 4.44 13.42 -42.72
C LEU A 327 4.83 14.61 -43.60
N GLY A 328 5.31 14.36 -44.82
CA GLY A 328 5.71 15.40 -45.77
C GLY A 328 5.03 15.28 -47.12
N ARG A 329 3.98 14.46 -47.27
CA ARG A 329 3.24 14.32 -48.54
C ARG A 329 2.63 15.64 -49.01
N SER A 330 2.11 16.44 -48.11
CA SER A 330 1.72 17.85 -48.30
C SER A 330 2.61 18.73 -47.40
N PRO A 331 2.64 20.06 -47.55
CA PRO A 331 3.54 20.93 -46.78
C PRO A 331 3.46 20.69 -45.27
N ALA A 332 4.55 20.38 -44.61
CA ALA A 332 4.60 20.17 -43.17
C ALA A 332 4.81 21.49 -42.41
N VAL A 333 4.23 21.58 -41.21
CA VAL A 333 4.51 22.67 -40.26
C VAL A 333 5.57 22.18 -39.27
N LEU A 334 6.63 22.96 -39.09
CA LEU A 334 7.68 22.70 -38.11
C LEU A 334 7.52 23.65 -36.91
N GLY A 335 7.46 23.09 -35.70
CA GLY A 335 7.37 23.84 -34.45
C GLY A 335 8.58 23.59 -33.54
N LEU A 336 9.04 24.60 -32.81
CA LEU A 336 10.08 24.46 -31.79
C LEU A 336 9.44 24.05 -30.46
N ILE A 337 9.89 22.94 -29.86
CA ILE A 337 9.39 22.45 -28.58
C ILE A 337 10.35 22.80 -27.44
N ASP A 338 11.63 22.51 -27.61
CA ASP A 338 12.68 22.81 -26.65
C ASP A 338 14.02 23.02 -27.37
N ALA A 339 14.86 23.89 -26.83
CA ALA A 339 16.22 24.12 -27.32
C ALA A 339 17.12 24.62 -26.18
N ASP A 340 18.30 24.02 -26.05
CA ASP A 340 19.36 24.62 -25.23
C ASP A 340 19.98 25.83 -25.98
N THR A 341 19.26 26.95 -25.95
CA THR A 341 19.62 28.18 -26.65
C THR A 341 20.95 28.77 -26.20
N ARG A 342 21.45 28.42 -24.99
CA ARG A 342 22.75 28.86 -24.48
C ARG A 342 23.92 28.23 -25.25
N ARG A 343 23.69 27.08 -25.89
CA ARG A 343 24.69 26.34 -26.69
C ARG A 343 24.66 26.70 -28.17
N TYR A 344 23.68 27.48 -28.63
CA TYR A 344 23.63 27.95 -30.00
C TYR A 344 24.68 29.03 -30.26
N SER A 345 25.45 28.89 -31.35
CA SER A 345 26.43 29.91 -31.76
C SER A 345 25.90 30.88 -32.82
N GLY A 346 24.61 30.83 -33.13
CA GLY A 346 23.92 31.64 -34.16
C GLY A 346 22.71 30.90 -34.77
N PRO A 347 21.96 31.51 -35.69
CA PRO A 347 20.79 30.89 -36.33
C PRO A 347 21.15 29.69 -37.20
N VAL A 348 20.39 28.60 -37.06
CA VAL A 348 20.46 27.38 -37.88
C VAL A 348 19.08 27.08 -38.45
N GLU A 349 19.02 26.90 -39.77
CA GLU A 349 17.86 26.43 -40.51
C GLU A 349 17.69 24.91 -40.31
N ILE A 350 16.48 24.52 -39.93
CA ILE A 350 16.04 23.14 -39.75
C ILE A 350 14.85 22.93 -40.71
N ALA A 351 15.02 22.10 -41.72
CA ALA A 351 14.04 21.90 -42.78
C ALA A 351 13.68 20.42 -42.96
N LEU A 352 12.38 20.12 -43.07
CA LEU A 352 11.90 18.84 -43.61
C LEU A 352 11.93 18.91 -45.13
N VAL A 353 12.59 17.94 -45.76
CA VAL A 353 12.65 17.81 -47.22
C VAL A 353 12.23 16.42 -47.65
N SER A 354 11.67 16.30 -48.85
CA SER A 354 11.32 15.03 -49.47
C SER A 354 12.10 14.83 -50.76
N ALA A 355 12.62 13.62 -51.01
CA ALA A 355 13.37 13.32 -52.22
C ALA A 355 12.93 11.96 -52.82
N PRO A 356 12.84 11.82 -54.16
CA PRO A 356 12.51 10.53 -54.78
C PRO A 356 13.64 9.52 -54.57
N LEU A 357 13.30 8.24 -54.47
CA LEU A 357 14.30 7.17 -54.35
C LEU A 357 14.88 6.80 -55.72
N ALA A 358 16.20 6.91 -55.88
CA ALA A 358 16.98 6.35 -56.98
C ALA A 358 17.62 5.03 -56.52
N GLY A 359 16.89 3.92 -56.68
CA GLY A 359 17.28 2.63 -56.07
C GLY A 359 17.04 2.64 -54.56
N ASN A 360 18.09 2.44 -53.75
CA ASN A 360 18.01 2.39 -52.29
C ASN A 360 18.44 3.70 -51.60
N LEU A 361 18.64 4.79 -52.36
CA LEU A 361 19.08 6.10 -51.86
C LEU A 361 18.18 7.23 -52.38
N PRO A 362 18.00 8.31 -51.60
CA PRO A 362 17.25 9.49 -52.02
C PRO A 362 18.05 10.36 -52.99
N ASP A 363 17.43 10.81 -54.07
CA ASP A 363 18.01 11.76 -55.03
C ASP A 363 17.83 13.20 -54.55
N LEU A 364 18.87 13.74 -53.93
CA LEU A 364 18.87 15.06 -53.30
C LEU A 364 18.79 16.21 -54.31
N ALA A 365 19.13 15.98 -55.59
CA ALA A 365 19.00 17.00 -56.63
C ALA A 365 17.53 17.34 -56.92
N LEU A 366 16.62 16.43 -56.58
CA LEU A 366 15.16 16.57 -56.73
C LEU A 366 14.46 16.76 -55.37
N ALA A 367 15.18 17.22 -54.35
CA ALA A 367 14.62 17.41 -53.02
C ALA A 367 13.68 18.63 -52.95
N GLU A 368 12.45 18.41 -52.49
CA GLU A 368 11.44 19.45 -52.31
C GLU A 368 11.30 19.85 -50.83
N LEU A 369 11.21 21.15 -50.56
CA LEU A 369 10.99 21.66 -49.21
C LEU A 369 9.55 21.38 -48.75
N ARG A 370 9.43 20.75 -47.59
CA ARG A 370 8.13 20.42 -46.98
C ARG A 370 7.78 21.36 -45.84
N GLY A 371 8.76 21.82 -45.07
CA GLY A 371 8.58 22.86 -44.06
C GLY A 371 9.89 23.21 -43.38
N GLN A 372 9.99 24.40 -42.79
CA GLN A 372 11.23 24.94 -42.25
C GLN A 372 11.00 25.77 -40.98
N ILE A 373 11.94 25.67 -40.04
CA ILE A 373 12.08 26.53 -38.87
C ILE A 373 13.55 26.95 -38.70
N THR A 374 13.79 28.20 -38.32
CA THR A 374 15.12 28.71 -37.98
C THR A 374 15.21 28.93 -36.48
N VAL A 375 16.25 28.39 -35.83
CA VAL A 375 16.45 28.46 -34.37
C VAL A 375 17.84 29.03 -34.06
N GLY A 376 17.93 29.92 -33.08
CA GLY A 376 19.19 30.55 -32.66
C GLY A 376 19.26 30.84 -31.15
N PRO A 377 20.22 31.66 -30.71
CA PRO A 377 20.42 31.97 -29.28
C PRO A 377 19.22 32.67 -28.61
N ALA A 378 18.37 33.33 -29.40
CA ALA A 378 17.15 33.99 -28.92
C ALA A 378 15.90 33.08 -28.99
N GLY A 379 16.06 31.78 -29.30
CA GLY A 379 14.96 30.86 -29.58
C GLY A 379 14.61 30.81 -31.08
N GLN A 380 13.33 30.62 -31.39
CA GLN A 380 12.83 30.56 -32.77
C GLN A 380 12.94 31.92 -33.45
N ALA A 381 13.57 31.96 -34.63
CA ALA A 381 13.86 33.18 -35.39
C ALA A 381 13.03 33.32 -36.68
N GLY A 382 12.51 32.22 -37.25
CA GLY A 382 11.71 32.27 -38.48
C GLY A 382 11.12 30.92 -38.86
N THR A 383 10.16 30.91 -39.79
CA THR A 383 9.55 29.70 -40.37
C THR A 383 9.29 29.90 -41.86
N ALA A 384 9.31 28.82 -42.64
CA ALA A 384 8.86 28.82 -44.04
C ALA A 384 8.04 27.57 -44.34
N ALA A 385 6.96 27.73 -45.11
CA ALA A 385 6.10 26.63 -45.52
C ALA A 385 6.65 25.93 -46.78
N GLY A 386 6.43 24.61 -46.89
CA GLY A 386 6.61 23.90 -48.16
C GLY A 386 5.49 24.20 -49.16
N ALA A 387 5.57 23.60 -50.36
CA ALA A 387 4.58 23.79 -51.42
C ALA A 387 4.24 22.48 -52.15
N GLY A 388 2.99 22.34 -52.62
CA GLY A 388 2.54 21.22 -53.47
C GLY A 388 2.46 19.87 -52.76
N ASP A 389 1.99 18.83 -53.46
CA ASP A 389 1.95 17.45 -52.95
C ASP A 389 3.03 16.60 -53.63
N VAL A 390 3.66 15.68 -52.88
CA VAL A 390 4.70 14.77 -53.41
C VAL A 390 4.22 13.32 -53.52
N PRO A 391 4.66 12.55 -54.53
CA PRO A 391 4.32 11.13 -54.70
C PRO A 391 4.75 10.22 -53.54
N ASP A 392 4.02 9.12 -53.34
CA ASP A 392 4.26 8.11 -52.30
C ASP A 392 5.63 7.38 -52.42
N SER A 393 6.37 7.60 -53.51
CA SER A 393 7.73 7.07 -53.71
C SER A 393 8.84 7.95 -53.11
N HIS A 394 8.50 9.07 -52.46
CA HIS A 394 9.47 9.98 -51.84
C HIS A 394 9.83 9.55 -50.42
N ALA A 395 11.11 9.69 -50.08
CA ALA A 395 11.64 9.53 -48.74
C ALA A 395 11.69 10.87 -48.00
N MET A 396 11.40 10.86 -46.69
CA MET A 396 11.46 12.05 -45.83
C MET A 396 12.83 12.17 -45.17
N LEU A 397 13.41 13.37 -45.22
CA LEU A 397 14.72 13.69 -44.67
C LEU A 397 14.67 14.96 -43.85
N LEU A 398 15.51 15.05 -42.83
CA LEU A 398 15.75 16.28 -42.08
C LEU A 398 17.04 16.95 -42.57
N ARG A 399 16.96 18.21 -42.98
CA ARG A 399 18.08 19.04 -43.41
C ARG A 399 18.42 20.10 -42.38
N LEU A 400 19.69 20.22 -42.01
CA LEU A 400 20.23 21.27 -41.15
C LEU A 400 21.23 22.14 -41.94
N ARG A 401 21.10 23.47 -41.86
CA ARG A 401 21.98 24.42 -42.57
C ARG A 401 22.19 25.71 -41.77
N PRO A 402 23.43 26.22 -41.60
CA PRO A 402 23.66 27.55 -41.05
C PRO A 402 23.05 28.65 -41.91
N GLU A 403 22.50 29.69 -41.30
CA GLU A 403 22.07 30.88 -42.04
C GLU A 403 23.30 31.64 -42.59
N ALA A 404 23.24 32.04 -43.87
CA ALA A 404 24.36 32.64 -44.59
C ALA A 404 24.83 33.96 -43.95
N PRO A 405 26.15 34.28 -43.97
CA PRO A 405 27.21 33.63 -44.74
C PRO A 405 28.06 32.64 -43.92
N ALA A 406 27.56 32.09 -42.80
CA ALA A 406 28.38 31.32 -41.88
C ALA A 406 28.75 29.92 -42.40
N ALA A 407 30.05 29.60 -42.42
CA ALA A 407 30.54 28.26 -42.81
C ALA A 407 30.26 27.17 -41.75
N SER A 408 30.08 27.54 -40.48
CA SER A 408 29.75 26.60 -39.40
C SER A 408 29.02 27.24 -38.22
N ARG A 409 28.05 26.52 -37.61
CA ARG A 409 27.36 26.90 -36.38
C ARG A 409 27.21 25.71 -35.43
N MET A 410 27.23 25.97 -34.12
CA MET A 410 26.82 25.02 -33.09
C MET A 410 25.30 25.08 -32.95
N ILE A 411 24.65 23.92 -33.06
CA ILE A 411 23.26 23.72 -32.65
C ILE A 411 23.29 23.12 -31.24
N GLY A 412 22.54 23.70 -30.30
CA GLY A 412 22.29 23.09 -28.99
C GLY A 412 21.45 21.82 -29.12
N ALA A 413 21.23 21.09 -28.03
CA ALA A 413 20.24 20.02 -28.04
C ALA A 413 18.85 20.62 -28.31
N THR A 414 18.18 20.15 -29.36
CA THR A 414 16.97 20.78 -29.89
C THR A 414 15.90 19.74 -30.19
N VAL A 415 14.68 20.02 -29.78
CA VAL A 415 13.49 19.20 -30.05
C VAL A 415 12.54 20.01 -30.92
N ILE A 416 12.24 19.50 -32.11
CA ILE A 416 11.26 20.08 -33.02
C ILE A 416 10.10 19.12 -33.23
N GLU A 417 8.91 19.68 -33.46
CA GLU A 417 7.73 18.97 -33.94
C GLU A 417 7.65 19.11 -35.46
N VAL A 418 7.40 18.01 -36.18
CA VAL A 418 7.13 17.99 -37.62
C VAL A 418 5.70 17.50 -37.84
N ALA A 419 4.80 18.33 -38.35
CA ALA A 419 3.40 17.99 -38.56
C ALA A 419 3.00 18.07 -40.04
N GLY A 420 2.55 16.97 -40.65
CA GLY A 420 2.13 16.96 -42.06
C GLY A 420 0.75 17.59 -42.29
N SER A 421 0.52 18.23 -43.45
CA SER A 421 -0.78 18.86 -43.80
C SER A 421 -1.68 18.04 -44.73
N ALA A 422 -1.24 16.88 -45.22
CA ALA A 422 -2.05 16.06 -46.14
C ALA A 422 -3.31 15.58 -45.43
N PRO A 423 -4.47 15.37 -46.08
CA PRO A 423 -5.68 14.87 -45.41
C PRO A 423 -5.48 13.52 -44.70
N SER A 424 -4.52 12.72 -45.21
CA SER A 424 -4.09 11.46 -44.64
C SER A 424 -2.99 11.61 -43.56
N ALA A 425 -2.21 12.71 -43.59
CA ALA A 425 -1.33 13.17 -42.48
C ALA A 425 -2.14 13.80 -41.35
N GLY A 426 -3.30 14.38 -41.71
CA GLY A 426 -4.47 14.70 -40.92
C GLY A 426 -5.26 13.47 -40.45
N ARG A 427 -4.59 12.31 -40.35
CA ARG A 427 -4.92 11.26 -39.39
C ARG A 427 -4.91 11.77 -37.94
N ALA A 428 -4.40 12.98 -37.70
CA ALA A 428 -4.50 13.72 -36.46
C ALA A 428 -5.97 14.15 -36.23
N ALA A 429 -6.50 13.84 -35.05
CA ALA A 429 -7.78 14.40 -34.64
C ALA A 429 -7.74 15.93 -34.76
N ALA A 430 -8.80 16.53 -35.30
CA ALA A 430 -8.94 17.99 -35.45
C ALA A 430 -8.97 18.77 -34.11
N VAL A 431 -8.80 18.08 -32.98
CA VAL A 431 -8.82 18.62 -31.62
C VAL A 431 -7.38 18.83 -31.17
N ALA A 432 -6.97 20.09 -31.01
CA ALA A 432 -5.61 20.47 -30.59
C ALA A 432 -5.14 19.77 -29.28
N GLU A 433 -6.06 19.37 -28.42
CA GLU A 433 -5.79 18.64 -27.16
C GLU A 433 -5.23 17.23 -27.37
N LEU A 434 -5.59 16.55 -28.47
CA LEU A 434 -5.06 15.21 -28.81
C LEU A 434 -3.67 15.28 -29.45
N ALA A 435 -3.37 16.41 -30.07
CA ALA A 435 -2.06 16.66 -30.64
C ALA A 435 -0.98 16.81 -29.56
N LEU A 436 -1.34 17.47 -28.47
CA LEU A 436 -0.43 17.71 -27.38
C LEU A 436 -0.30 16.49 -26.44
N ALA A 437 -1.30 15.61 -26.36
CA ALA A 437 -1.28 14.37 -25.58
C ALA A 437 -0.29 13.30 -26.12
N GLY A 438 0.66 13.67 -26.99
CA GLY A 438 1.59 12.75 -27.63
C GLY A 438 0.95 11.81 -28.67
N TYR A 439 -0.29 12.08 -29.08
CA TYR A 439 -1.08 11.23 -29.98
C TYR A 439 -1.43 11.91 -31.32
N ARG A 440 -0.57 12.79 -31.84
CA ARG A 440 -0.58 13.00 -33.29
C ARG A 440 -0.06 11.74 -33.99
N ARG A 441 -0.97 10.88 -34.45
CA ARG A 441 -0.73 10.19 -35.71
C ARG A 441 -0.79 11.26 -36.81
N GLY A 442 0.34 11.91 -37.07
CA GLY A 442 0.44 13.05 -37.99
C GLY A 442 1.53 14.07 -37.66
N ALA A 443 2.15 13.99 -36.47
CA ALA A 443 3.36 14.73 -36.16
C ALA A 443 4.43 13.85 -35.50
N LEU A 444 5.67 14.14 -35.84
CA LEU A 444 6.84 13.42 -35.39
C LEU A 444 7.79 14.38 -34.68
N TYR A 445 8.17 14.04 -33.45
CA TYR A 445 9.14 14.83 -32.69
C TYR A 445 10.55 14.37 -33.04
N LEU A 446 11.39 15.30 -33.46
CA LEU A 446 12.78 15.02 -33.83
C LEU A 446 13.70 15.66 -32.80
N ARG A 447 14.54 14.83 -32.17
CA ARG A 447 15.58 15.30 -31.26
C ARG A 447 16.90 15.39 -32.00
N ILE A 448 17.37 16.62 -32.18
CA ILE A 448 18.67 16.92 -32.77
C ILE A 448 19.67 17.03 -31.61
N PRO A 449 20.70 16.16 -31.55
CA PRO A 449 21.72 16.25 -30.51
C PRO A 449 22.57 17.52 -30.70
N GLU A 450 23.17 18.01 -29.62
CA GLU A 450 24.17 19.08 -29.69
C GLU A 450 25.28 18.68 -30.66
N GLN A 451 25.51 19.50 -31.68
CA GLN A 451 26.49 19.20 -32.71
C GLN A 451 26.93 20.45 -33.46
N ARG A 452 28.09 20.34 -34.10
CA ARG A 452 28.57 21.35 -35.02
C ARG A 452 28.08 21.04 -36.43
N ILE A 453 27.41 22.00 -37.05
CA ILE A 453 26.98 21.92 -38.45
C ILE A 453 27.95 22.79 -39.26
N SER A 454 28.57 22.19 -40.29
CA SER A 454 29.41 22.89 -41.26
C SER A 454 28.83 22.63 -42.66
N GLY A 455 28.30 23.67 -43.31
CA GLY A 455 27.52 23.49 -44.55
C GLY A 455 26.15 22.85 -44.32
N GLU A 456 25.72 21.97 -45.23
CA GLU A 456 24.43 21.27 -45.16
C GLU A 456 24.62 19.85 -44.61
N ARG A 457 23.74 19.44 -43.68
CA ARG A 457 23.71 18.08 -43.12
C ARG A 457 22.32 17.47 -43.23
N LEU A 458 22.24 16.21 -43.66
CA LEU A 458 20.98 15.50 -43.90
C LEU A 458 20.89 14.24 -43.03
N TYR A 459 19.68 13.94 -42.57
CA TYR A 459 19.37 12.75 -41.77
C TYR A 459 18.16 12.02 -42.30
N TRP A 460 18.22 10.69 -42.26
CA TRP A 460 17.03 9.85 -42.28
C TRP A 460 16.28 10.02 -40.98
N ILE A 461 14.96 10.01 -41.10
CA ILE A 461 14.05 10.08 -39.97
C ILE A 461 13.50 8.67 -39.73
N GLY A 462 13.76 8.10 -38.55
CA GLY A 462 13.17 6.83 -38.12
C GLY A 462 11.69 6.97 -37.75
N ALA A 463 10.95 5.88 -37.76
CA ALA A 463 9.52 5.83 -37.42
C ALA A 463 9.23 6.20 -35.95
N ASP A 464 10.26 6.18 -35.10
CA ASP A 464 10.24 6.66 -33.73
C ASP A 464 10.69 8.13 -33.59
N GLY A 465 11.19 8.77 -34.67
CA GLY A 465 11.72 10.13 -34.72
C GLY A 465 13.24 10.23 -34.49
N ALA A 466 13.95 9.10 -34.39
CA ALA A 466 15.40 9.08 -34.32
C ALA A 466 16.04 9.55 -35.64
N LEU A 467 17.18 10.22 -35.54
CA LEU A 467 17.94 10.70 -36.70
C LEU A 467 19.08 9.74 -37.00
N HIS A 468 19.16 9.27 -38.25
CA HIS A 468 20.23 8.39 -38.73
C HIS A 468 20.98 9.06 -39.88
N ASP A 469 22.29 8.88 -39.94
CA ASP A 469 23.04 9.29 -41.13
C ASP A 469 22.52 8.52 -42.37
N PRO A 470 22.61 9.09 -43.59
CA PRO A 470 22.16 8.44 -44.83
C PRO A 470 22.75 7.03 -45.03
N LEU A 471 21.93 5.98 -44.88
CA LEU A 471 22.29 4.58 -45.14
C LEU A 471 21.39 4.01 -46.26
N PRO A 472 21.86 3.01 -47.05
CA PRO A 472 21.04 2.36 -48.07
C PRO A 472 19.90 1.55 -47.43
N LEU A 473 18.66 1.76 -47.88
CA LEU A 473 17.50 0.97 -47.47
C LEU A 473 17.64 -0.49 -47.95
N ALA A 474 17.14 -1.46 -47.17
CA ALA A 474 17.06 -2.86 -47.61
C ALA A 474 16.12 -2.98 -48.82
N ALA A 475 16.47 -3.83 -49.80
CA ALA A 475 15.78 -3.90 -51.08
C ALA A 475 14.33 -4.42 -50.95
N GLY A 476 13.38 -3.67 -51.54
CA GLY A 476 11.99 -4.11 -51.76
C GLY A 476 10.98 -3.60 -50.73
N ALA A 477 10.28 -2.53 -51.12
CA ALA A 477 9.22 -1.80 -50.38
C ALA A 477 9.70 -0.97 -49.19
N LEU A 478 9.30 0.32 -49.16
CA LEU A 478 9.20 1.09 -47.92
C LEU A 478 8.41 0.21 -46.91
N PRO A 479 9.02 -0.23 -45.80
CA PRO A 479 8.37 -1.15 -44.87
C PRO A 479 7.03 -0.59 -44.37
N GLY A 480 6.05 -1.48 -44.23
CA GLY A 480 4.62 -1.15 -44.11
C GLY A 480 4.25 -0.15 -43.00
N ARG A 481 3.47 0.85 -43.40
CA ARG A 481 2.35 1.52 -42.66
C ARG A 481 2.47 1.62 -41.14
N ALA A 482 3.64 1.88 -40.58
CA ALA A 482 3.78 2.28 -39.19
C ALA A 482 3.42 3.77 -39.10
N LEU A 483 2.14 4.07 -38.88
CA LEU A 483 1.74 5.38 -38.38
C LEU A 483 2.49 5.61 -37.08
N ALA A 484 3.48 6.51 -37.13
CA ALA A 484 4.49 6.81 -36.13
C ALA A 484 4.13 6.39 -34.69
N SER A 485 5.01 5.59 -34.10
CA SER A 485 4.92 5.16 -32.71
C SER A 485 5.65 6.14 -31.81
N ALA A 486 4.89 6.83 -30.95
CA ALA A 486 5.32 7.63 -29.81
C ALA A 486 6.32 8.79 -30.08
N PRO A 487 6.20 9.92 -29.37
CA PRO A 487 7.15 11.03 -29.48
C PRO A 487 8.59 10.60 -29.08
N VAL A 488 9.62 11.15 -29.75
CA VAL A 488 10.97 11.25 -29.17
C VAL A 488 10.98 12.35 -28.12
N GLY A 489 11.32 11.96 -26.91
CA GLY A 489 11.57 12.78 -25.73
C GLY A 489 12.07 11.86 -24.61
N PRO A 490 12.35 12.35 -23.39
CA PRO A 490 12.48 11.48 -22.22
C PRO A 490 11.13 10.78 -21.96
N ALA A 491 10.86 9.72 -22.71
CA ALA A 491 9.77 8.80 -22.48
C ALA A 491 10.28 7.67 -21.59
N TRP A 492 9.46 7.25 -20.64
CA TRP A 492 9.73 6.08 -19.82
C TRP A 492 10.07 4.89 -20.71
N PRO A 493 11.13 4.12 -20.43
CA PRO A 493 11.51 3.00 -21.27
C PRO A 493 10.33 2.03 -21.40
N GLU A 494 10.16 1.43 -22.58
CA GLU A 494 9.26 0.30 -22.70
C GLU A 494 9.76 -0.82 -21.79
N ALA A 495 8.83 -1.59 -21.22
CA ALA A 495 9.18 -2.81 -20.52
C ALA A 495 10.06 -3.70 -21.43
N GLU A 496 11.06 -4.37 -20.84
CA GLU A 496 11.89 -5.31 -21.59
C GLU A 496 11.02 -6.36 -22.27
N GLY A 497 11.33 -6.65 -23.53
CA GLY A 497 10.58 -7.64 -24.29
C GLY A 497 10.89 -9.04 -23.76
N THR A 498 10.07 -9.55 -22.85
CA THR A 498 10.11 -10.96 -22.46
C THR A 498 9.35 -11.80 -23.48
N ALA A 499 9.89 -12.97 -23.82
CA ALA A 499 9.19 -13.94 -24.68
C ALA A 499 8.00 -14.61 -23.96
N GLU A 500 8.00 -14.55 -22.63
CA GLU A 500 7.03 -15.22 -21.77
C GLU A 500 6.09 -14.21 -21.12
N ARG A 501 4.81 -14.57 -21.16
CA ARG A 501 3.70 -13.84 -20.52
C ARG A 501 3.71 -14.23 -19.04
N ALA A 502 3.99 -13.29 -18.13
CA ALA A 502 3.52 -13.44 -16.76
C ALA A 502 2.01 -13.16 -16.78
N PRO A 503 1.13 -14.19 -16.65
CA PRO A 503 -0.31 -13.94 -16.64
C PRO A 503 -0.62 -13.02 -15.45
N PHE A 504 -1.33 -11.93 -15.72
CA PHE A 504 -2.02 -11.20 -14.67
C PHE A 504 -3.05 -12.17 -14.09
N ALA A 505 -2.87 -12.62 -12.83
CA ALA A 505 -3.89 -13.39 -12.13
C ALA A 505 -5.17 -12.55 -12.14
N PRO A 506 -6.18 -12.88 -12.96
CA PRO A 506 -7.15 -11.87 -13.36
C PRO A 506 -8.20 -11.77 -12.28
N ALA A 507 -7.99 -10.88 -11.34
CA ALA A 507 -9.01 -10.49 -10.40
C ALA A 507 -10.10 -9.65 -11.11
N LEU A 508 -11.35 -9.76 -10.66
CA LEU A 508 -12.45 -8.92 -11.13
C LEU A 508 -12.18 -7.45 -10.80
N ALA A 509 -12.76 -6.49 -11.53
CA ALA A 509 -12.62 -5.11 -11.05
C ALA A 509 -13.30 -4.96 -9.69
N ALA A 510 -12.79 -4.02 -8.90
CA ALA A 510 -13.42 -3.65 -7.64
C ALA A 510 -14.92 -3.42 -7.87
N PRO A 511 -15.82 -4.13 -7.12
CA PRO A 511 -17.26 -4.06 -7.32
C PRO A 511 -17.83 -2.65 -7.36
N ALA A 512 -17.11 -1.68 -6.81
CA ALA A 512 -17.50 -0.29 -6.82
C ALA A 512 -16.37 0.68 -7.28
N ALA A 513 -15.28 0.18 -7.89
CA ALA A 513 -14.25 1.01 -8.53
C ALA A 513 -13.96 0.49 -9.93
N ALA A 514 -14.50 1.17 -10.94
CA ALA A 514 -14.35 0.74 -12.32
C ALA A 514 -13.02 1.16 -12.95
N PRO A 515 -12.64 0.50 -14.06
CA PRO A 515 -11.45 0.86 -14.81
C PRO A 515 -11.57 2.28 -15.36
N ALA A 516 -10.55 3.12 -15.12
CA ALA A 516 -10.55 4.53 -15.53
C ALA A 516 -9.62 4.74 -16.73
N VAL A 517 -10.10 5.37 -17.81
CA VAL A 517 -9.24 5.77 -18.93
C VAL A 517 -8.48 7.03 -18.53
N LEU A 518 -7.20 6.88 -18.18
CA LEU A 518 -6.37 7.99 -17.71
C LEU A 518 -5.90 8.89 -18.85
N HIS A 519 -5.70 8.30 -20.03
CA HIS A 519 -5.13 8.99 -21.18
C HIS A 519 -5.47 8.27 -22.49
N GLY A 520 -5.68 9.04 -23.57
CA GLY A 520 -5.97 8.51 -24.91
C GLY A 520 -7.40 7.94 -25.07
N GLY A 521 -7.58 7.03 -26.03
CA GLY A 521 -8.85 6.33 -26.26
C GLY A 521 -9.92 7.10 -27.03
N THR A 522 -9.58 8.24 -27.63
CA THR A 522 -10.53 8.99 -28.45
C THR A 522 -11.05 8.17 -29.61
N VAL A 523 -12.36 8.22 -29.86
CA VAL A 523 -13.01 7.50 -30.95
C VAL A 523 -13.07 8.37 -32.20
N LEU A 524 -12.54 7.83 -33.29
CA LEU A 524 -12.52 8.42 -34.62
C LEU A 524 -13.40 7.63 -35.59
N ARG A 525 -13.86 8.30 -36.65
CA ARG A 525 -14.62 7.68 -37.75
C ARG A 525 -13.65 7.22 -38.85
N ALA A 526 -13.76 5.98 -39.34
CA ALA A 526 -12.89 5.48 -40.42
C ALA A 526 -12.82 6.40 -41.66
N ASN A 527 -13.96 6.97 -42.08
CA ASN A 527 -14.03 7.89 -43.20
C ASN A 527 -13.68 9.32 -42.73
N GLY A 528 -12.50 9.79 -43.12
CA GLY A 528 -12.02 11.15 -42.86
C GLY A 528 -11.44 11.37 -41.46
N LEU A 529 -11.45 10.37 -40.57
CA LEU A 529 -10.77 10.36 -39.25
C LEU A 529 -11.11 11.55 -38.35
N LEU A 530 -12.31 12.08 -38.55
CA LEU A 530 -12.91 13.06 -37.68
C LEU A 530 -13.34 12.39 -36.37
N PRO A 531 -13.37 13.13 -35.25
CA PRO A 531 -13.96 12.65 -34.01
C PRO A 531 -15.35 12.06 -34.25
N ALA A 532 -15.67 11.00 -33.50
CA ALA A 532 -17.00 10.42 -33.47
C ALA A 532 -18.04 11.50 -33.13
N THR A 533 -19.22 11.42 -33.74
CA THR A 533 -20.30 12.37 -33.45
C THR A 533 -20.82 12.14 -32.03
N PRO A 534 -21.35 13.15 -31.34
CA PRO A 534 -21.93 12.99 -30.00
C PRO A 534 -23.01 11.89 -29.90
N ALA A 535 -23.65 11.52 -31.02
CA ALA A 535 -24.63 10.43 -31.08
C ALA A 535 -24.01 9.03 -31.21
N THR A 536 -22.71 8.93 -31.48
CA THR A 536 -22.00 7.64 -31.60
C THR A 536 -21.93 7.01 -30.23
N ARG A 537 -22.55 5.84 -30.07
CA ARG A 537 -22.48 5.06 -28.83
C ARG A 537 -21.25 4.16 -28.90
N CYS A 538 -20.51 4.12 -27.81
CA CYS A 538 -19.26 3.40 -27.69
C CYS A 538 -19.23 2.66 -26.36
N ALA A 539 -18.61 1.48 -26.36
CA ALA A 539 -18.35 0.76 -25.14
C ALA A 539 -16.99 0.04 -25.14
N LEU A 540 -16.45 -0.17 -23.95
CA LEU A 540 -15.30 -1.03 -23.69
C LEU A 540 -15.72 -2.11 -22.71
N VAL A 541 -15.73 -3.37 -23.16
CA VAL A 541 -16.20 -4.52 -22.38
C VAL A 541 -15.00 -5.30 -21.83
N PHE A 542 -15.05 -5.64 -20.54
CA PHE A 542 -14.06 -6.42 -19.83
C PHE A 542 -14.65 -7.80 -19.49
N ALA A 543 -13.90 -8.86 -19.76
CA ALA A 543 -14.31 -10.24 -19.54
C ALA A 543 -13.18 -11.11 -18.99
N LEU A 544 -13.53 -12.09 -18.16
CA LEU A 544 -12.62 -13.22 -17.90
C LEU A 544 -12.63 -14.15 -19.11
N SER A 545 -11.45 -14.52 -19.59
CA SER A 545 -11.28 -15.52 -20.65
C SER A 545 -10.55 -16.74 -20.12
N PHE A 546 -11.05 -17.94 -20.40
CA PHE A 546 -10.47 -19.22 -19.97
C PHE A 546 -10.82 -20.34 -20.97
N PHE A 547 -10.16 -21.48 -20.87
CA PHE A 547 -10.45 -22.65 -21.69
C PHE A 547 -11.25 -23.70 -20.90
N ALA A 548 -12.38 -24.13 -21.47
CA ALA A 548 -13.24 -25.18 -20.94
C ALA A 548 -13.77 -26.04 -22.10
N GLY A 549 -12.87 -26.78 -22.76
CA GLY A 549 -13.14 -27.52 -24.00
C GLY A 549 -13.15 -26.65 -25.26
N GLN A 550 -13.60 -25.40 -25.13
CA GLN A 550 -13.43 -24.30 -26.07
C GLN A 550 -13.07 -23.03 -25.29
N ARG A 551 -12.56 -22.01 -25.98
CA ARG A 551 -12.34 -20.69 -25.37
C ARG A 551 -13.70 -20.16 -24.88
N ARG A 552 -13.77 -19.61 -23.67
CA ARG A 552 -14.98 -18.94 -23.15
C ARG A 552 -14.63 -17.55 -22.70
N PHE A 553 -15.58 -16.64 -22.86
CA PHE A 553 -15.53 -15.28 -22.35
C PHE A 553 -16.71 -15.08 -21.41
N ALA A 554 -16.44 -14.68 -20.18
CA ALA A 554 -17.44 -14.31 -19.19
C ALA A 554 -17.39 -12.78 -19.02
N PRO A 555 -18.28 -12.03 -19.68
CA PRO A 555 -18.36 -10.58 -19.53
C PRO A 555 -18.60 -10.21 -18.06
N MET A 556 -17.93 -9.16 -17.59
CA MET A 556 -18.02 -8.72 -16.20
C MET A 556 -18.49 -7.28 -16.11
N LEU A 557 -17.88 -6.40 -16.90
CA LEU A 557 -18.04 -4.95 -16.79
C LEU A 557 -18.04 -4.32 -18.17
N ARG A 558 -18.74 -3.21 -18.31
CA ARG A 558 -18.80 -2.39 -19.51
C ARG A 558 -18.66 -0.92 -19.15
N LEU A 559 -17.74 -0.23 -19.81
CA LEU A 559 -17.66 1.23 -19.82
C LEU A 559 -18.46 1.73 -21.02
N ASP A 560 -19.49 2.53 -20.80
CA ASP A 560 -20.38 3.09 -21.81
C ASP A 560 -20.22 4.62 -21.90
N TRP A 561 -20.05 5.13 -23.11
CA TRP A 561 -20.02 6.57 -23.37
C TRP A 561 -20.63 6.92 -24.74
N THR A 562 -20.87 8.22 -24.94
CA THR A 562 -21.32 8.78 -26.20
C THR A 562 -20.35 9.82 -26.71
N GLY A 563 -20.11 9.83 -28.01
CA GLY A 563 -19.17 10.76 -28.62
C GLY A 563 -17.72 10.29 -28.59
N PRO A 564 -16.77 11.22 -28.76
CA PRO A 564 -15.39 10.86 -29.02
C PRO A 564 -14.55 10.60 -27.77
N ASP A 565 -14.93 11.07 -26.57
CA ASP A 565 -14.08 11.02 -25.37
C ASP A 565 -14.53 9.94 -24.36
N PRO A 566 -13.74 8.86 -24.16
CA PRO A 566 -14.08 7.79 -23.22
C PRO A 566 -13.94 8.19 -21.75
N ARG A 567 -13.36 9.35 -21.41
CA ARG A 567 -13.26 9.83 -20.02
C ARG A 567 -14.62 10.23 -19.43
N SER A 568 -15.60 10.47 -20.31
CA SER A 568 -17.01 10.67 -19.94
C SER A 568 -17.77 9.37 -19.69
N ALA A 569 -17.10 8.21 -19.75
CA ALA A 569 -17.75 6.93 -19.61
C ALA A 569 -18.39 6.75 -18.23
N SER A 570 -19.52 6.05 -18.24
CA SER A 570 -20.11 5.45 -17.05
C SER A 570 -19.88 3.95 -17.10
N TRP A 571 -19.88 3.28 -15.96
CA TRP A 571 -19.70 1.83 -15.95
C TRP A 571 -20.94 1.10 -15.45
N SER A 572 -21.11 -0.13 -15.94
CA SER A 572 -22.09 -1.08 -15.44
C SER A 572 -21.47 -2.48 -15.34
N ALA A 573 -21.83 -3.23 -14.31
CA ALA A 573 -21.59 -4.67 -14.32
C ALA A 573 -22.57 -5.33 -15.31
N VAL A 574 -22.12 -6.37 -16.00
CA VAL A 574 -22.92 -7.07 -17.01
C VAL A 574 -23.11 -8.54 -16.66
N GLY A 575 -24.28 -9.07 -17.05
CA GLY A 575 -24.60 -10.48 -16.94
C GLY A 575 -23.80 -11.35 -17.90
N ALA A 576 -23.99 -12.67 -17.80
CA ALA A 576 -23.42 -13.62 -18.76
C ALA A 576 -23.92 -13.39 -20.20
N ASP A 577 -25.03 -12.68 -20.35
CA ASP A 577 -25.62 -12.24 -21.62
C ASP A 577 -25.06 -10.89 -22.13
N GLY A 578 -24.20 -10.22 -21.35
CA GLY A 578 -23.66 -8.90 -21.68
C GLY A 578 -24.62 -7.73 -21.39
N VAL A 579 -25.76 -7.97 -20.74
CA VAL A 579 -26.74 -6.93 -20.38
C VAL A 579 -26.37 -6.29 -19.04
N PRO A 580 -26.46 -4.94 -18.90
CA PRO A 580 -26.25 -4.27 -17.61
C PRO A 580 -27.16 -4.81 -16.50
N LEU A 581 -26.57 -5.06 -15.33
CA LEU A 581 -27.27 -5.56 -14.15
C LEU A 581 -27.67 -4.42 -13.19
N ALA A 582 -28.79 -4.61 -12.51
CA ALA A 582 -29.19 -3.75 -11.39
C ALA A 582 -28.37 -4.08 -10.12
N ALA A 583 -28.26 -3.12 -9.19
CA ALA A 583 -27.47 -3.24 -7.96
C ALA A 583 -27.77 -4.50 -7.14
N ALA A 584 -29.05 -4.90 -7.04
CA ALA A 584 -29.48 -6.08 -6.29
C ALA A 584 -29.00 -7.42 -6.89
N ALA A 585 -28.68 -7.45 -8.19
CA ALA A 585 -28.17 -8.65 -8.87
C ALA A 585 -26.64 -8.76 -8.86
N LEU A 586 -25.93 -7.71 -8.38
CA LEU A 586 -24.47 -7.68 -8.35
C LEU A 586 -23.86 -8.77 -7.48
N PRO A 587 -24.31 -9.02 -6.23
CA PRO A 587 -23.69 -10.04 -5.38
C PRO A 587 -23.77 -11.44 -6.00
N ALA A 588 -24.92 -11.78 -6.59
CA ALA A 588 -25.09 -13.06 -7.27
C ALA A 588 -24.14 -13.20 -8.49
N ARG A 589 -24.01 -12.15 -9.30
CA ARG A 589 -23.12 -12.16 -10.46
C ARG A 589 -21.64 -12.22 -10.06
N PHE A 590 -21.23 -11.41 -9.10
CA PHE A 590 -19.86 -11.41 -8.62
C PHE A 590 -19.51 -12.73 -7.91
N GLY A 591 -20.47 -13.36 -7.22
CA GLY A 591 -20.33 -14.71 -6.67
C GLY A 591 -20.11 -15.78 -7.75
N GLU A 592 -20.85 -15.74 -8.86
CA GLU A 592 -20.63 -16.64 -10.01
C GLU A 592 -19.22 -16.49 -10.59
N LEU A 593 -18.79 -15.25 -10.80
CA LEU A 593 -17.46 -14.92 -11.30
C LEU A 593 -16.36 -15.31 -10.29
N GLY A 594 -16.62 -15.16 -8.99
CA GLY A 594 -15.76 -15.63 -7.91
C GLY A 594 -15.58 -17.15 -7.93
N GLY A 595 -16.62 -17.91 -8.25
CA GLY A 595 -16.54 -19.36 -8.46
C GLY A 595 -15.61 -19.76 -9.60
N ILE A 596 -15.59 -18.99 -10.71
CA ILE A 596 -14.63 -19.20 -11.81
C ILE A 596 -13.20 -18.96 -11.34
N LEU A 597 -12.96 -17.92 -10.55
CA LEU A 597 -11.65 -17.62 -9.98
C LEU A 597 -11.18 -18.71 -9.01
N ALA A 598 -12.06 -19.18 -8.14
CA ALA A 598 -11.77 -20.24 -7.18
C ALA A 598 -11.44 -21.58 -7.87
N ALA A 599 -12.06 -21.87 -9.02
CA ALA A 599 -11.74 -23.04 -9.82
C ALA A 599 -10.33 -22.98 -10.47
N GLY A 600 -9.74 -21.78 -10.58
CA GLY A 600 -8.36 -21.55 -11.02
C GLY A 600 -7.96 -22.19 -12.36
N PRO A 601 -8.65 -21.94 -13.50
CA PRO A 601 -8.19 -22.44 -14.79
C PRO A 601 -6.77 -21.95 -15.12
N SER A 602 -5.92 -22.82 -15.67
CA SER A 602 -4.50 -22.51 -15.93
C SER A 602 -4.26 -21.40 -16.94
N ASP A 603 -5.27 -21.06 -17.76
CA ASP A 603 -5.18 -20.07 -18.83
C ASP A 603 -6.14 -18.88 -18.64
N LEU A 604 -6.60 -18.68 -17.40
CA LEU A 604 -7.47 -17.59 -17.03
C LEU A 604 -6.77 -16.24 -17.27
N ALA A 605 -7.45 -15.32 -17.97
CA ALA A 605 -6.92 -14.00 -18.30
C ALA A 605 -8.00 -12.90 -18.34
N LEU A 606 -7.59 -11.65 -18.13
CA LEU A 606 -8.41 -10.46 -18.37
C LEU A 606 -8.38 -10.08 -19.86
N SER A 607 -9.54 -10.11 -20.51
CA SER A 607 -9.72 -9.72 -21.92
C SER A 607 -10.58 -8.46 -22.06
N LEU A 608 -10.28 -7.65 -23.08
CA LEU A 608 -10.95 -6.39 -23.38
C LEU A 608 -11.38 -6.34 -24.86
N ARG A 609 -12.54 -5.72 -25.14
CA ARG A 609 -13.08 -5.52 -26.49
C ARG A 609 -13.72 -4.13 -26.62
N PHE A 610 -13.42 -3.42 -27.71
CA PHE A 610 -14.08 -2.15 -28.04
C PHE A 610 -15.31 -2.41 -28.92
N GLU A 611 -16.43 -1.76 -28.60
CA GLU A 611 -17.70 -1.86 -29.31
C GLU A 611 -18.22 -0.48 -29.71
N SER A 612 -18.87 -0.38 -30.86
CA SER A 612 -19.42 0.89 -31.36
C SER A 612 -20.70 0.70 -32.17
N SER A 613 -21.54 1.74 -32.18
CA SER A 613 -22.68 1.85 -33.10
C SER A 613 -22.25 2.21 -34.52
N LEU A 614 -21.00 2.64 -34.71
CA LEU A 614 -20.44 3.07 -35.99
C LEU A 614 -19.52 1.99 -36.58
N ASN A 615 -19.70 1.70 -37.88
CA ASN A 615 -18.82 0.79 -38.62
C ASN A 615 -17.46 1.43 -38.91
N GLY A 616 -16.38 0.70 -38.61
CA GLY A 616 -15.01 1.20 -38.74
C GLY A 616 -14.67 2.29 -37.72
N ALA A 617 -15.35 2.34 -36.57
CA ALA A 617 -14.94 3.25 -35.49
C ALA A 617 -13.56 2.84 -34.98
N ILE A 618 -12.65 3.81 -34.84
CA ILE A 618 -11.27 3.57 -34.41
C ILE A 618 -11.10 4.19 -33.02
N MET A 619 -10.89 3.36 -32.01
CA MET A 619 -10.45 3.81 -30.69
C MET A 619 -8.92 3.93 -30.73
N THR A 620 -8.41 5.15 -30.50
CA THR A 620 -6.96 5.38 -30.43
C THR A 620 -6.35 4.66 -29.22
N PRO A 621 -5.02 4.41 -29.21
CA PRO A 621 -4.37 3.82 -28.05
C PRO A 621 -4.71 4.55 -26.75
N ALA A 622 -4.91 3.79 -25.67
CA ALA A 622 -5.36 4.33 -24.39
C ALA A 622 -4.58 3.74 -23.23
N GLU A 623 -4.50 4.44 -22.11
CA GLU A 623 -4.00 3.91 -20.85
C GLU A 623 -5.14 3.85 -19.84
N ILE A 624 -5.38 2.65 -19.32
CA ILE A 624 -6.50 2.36 -18.43
C ILE A 624 -5.97 1.87 -17.10
N ALA A 625 -6.30 2.57 -16.02
CA ALA A 625 -6.10 2.05 -14.68
C ALA A 625 -7.19 1.03 -14.38
N PHE A 626 -6.82 -0.22 -14.18
CA PHE A 626 -7.71 -1.29 -13.75
C PHE A 626 -7.40 -1.61 -12.29
N THR A 627 -8.36 -1.38 -11.39
CA THR A 627 -8.29 -1.83 -9.99
C THR A 627 -9.11 -3.09 -9.84
N ALA A 628 -8.49 -4.13 -9.30
CA ALA A 628 -9.12 -5.40 -8.98
C ALA A 628 -9.87 -5.38 -7.63
N TYR A 629 -10.69 -6.40 -7.37
CA TYR A 629 -11.42 -6.58 -6.12
C TYR A 629 -10.50 -6.84 -4.94
N ASP A 630 -9.31 -7.40 -5.16
CA ASP A 630 -8.29 -7.55 -4.11
C ASP A 630 -7.52 -6.23 -3.87
N GLY A 631 -7.88 -5.15 -4.55
CA GLY A 631 -7.15 -3.89 -4.46
C GLY A 631 -5.79 -3.91 -5.16
N SER A 632 -5.42 -4.96 -5.89
CA SER A 632 -4.32 -4.84 -6.86
C SER A 632 -4.72 -3.90 -8.00
N ALA A 633 -3.76 -3.21 -8.60
CA ALA A 633 -4.04 -2.32 -9.72
C ALA A 633 -2.97 -2.45 -10.79
N VAL A 634 -3.38 -2.34 -12.05
CA VAL A 634 -2.52 -2.42 -13.21
C VAL A 634 -2.86 -1.30 -14.20
N LEU A 635 -1.83 -0.69 -14.77
CA LEU A 635 -1.98 0.28 -15.85
C LEU A 635 -1.96 -0.45 -17.20
N ILE A 636 -3.13 -0.70 -17.77
CA ILE A 636 -3.29 -1.41 -19.04
C ILE A 636 -2.99 -0.46 -20.20
N HIS A 637 -2.05 -0.84 -21.05
CA HIS A 637 -1.66 -0.11 -22.25
C HIS A 637 -2.41 -0.69 -23.46
N LEU A 638 -3.58 -0.13 -23.77
CA LEU A 638 -4.41 -0.58 -24.88
C LEU A 638 -3.85 -0.15 -26.24
N PRO A 639 -3.86 -1.04 -27.25
CA PRO A 639 -3.49 -0.70 -28.62
C PRO A 639 -4.61 0.10 -29.29
N GLU A 640 -4.41 0.44 -30.56
CA GLU A 640 -5.51 0.89 -31.41
C GLU A 640 -6.49 -0.28 -31.64
N LEU A 641 -7.79 0.00 -31.50
CA LEU A 641 -8.86 -0.98 -31.69
C LEU A 641 -9.84 -0.47 -32.75
N ILE A 642 -10.17 -1.31 -33.73
CA ILE A 642 -11.04 -0.95 -34.86
C ILE A 642 -12.32 -1.79 -34.77
N ALA A 643 -13.47 -1.13 -34.65
CA ALA A 643 -14.78 -1.77 -34.61
C ALA A 643 -15.34 -1.96 -36.03
N SER A 644 -14.96 -3.05 -36.71
CA SER A 644 -15.36 -3.34 -38.10
C SER A 644 -16.26 -4.57 -38.25
N ASP A 645 -16.21 -5.51 -37.30
CA ASP A 645 -16.80 -6.82 -37.48
C ASP A 645 -18.24 -6.89 -36.94
N THR A 646 -19.04 -7.79 -37.51
CA THR A 646 -20.44 -8.07 -37.09
C THR A 646 -20.69 -9.50 -36.69
N ALA A 647 -19.78 -10.41 -37.08
CA ALA A 647 -19.87 -11.84 -36.80
C ALA A 647 -18.82 -12.20 -35.75
N GLU A 648 -19.26 -12.82 -34.66
CA GLU A 648 -18.39 -13.27 -33.59
C GLU A 648 -17.75 -14.60 -33.96
N THR A 649 -16.48 -14.55 -34.31
CA THR A 649 -15.61 -15.71 -34.24
C THR A 649 -14.43 -15.31 -33.38
N ALA A 650 -14.06 -16.16 -32.42
CA ALA A 650 -12.77 -16.02 -31.76
C ALA A 650 -11.65 -15.95 -32.82
N PRO A 651 -10.49 -15.33 -32.53
CA PRO A 651 -9.37 -15.25 -33.49
C PRO A 651 -8.91 -16.62 -34.02
N ASP A 652 -9.25 -17.71 -33.31
CA ASP A 652 -9.01 -19.12 -33.65
C ASP A 652 -10.26 -19.86 -34.21
N GLY A 653 -11.39 -19.17 -34.37
CA GLY A 653 -12.65 -19.70 -34.88
C GLY A 653 -13.54 -20.45 -33.88
N SER A 654 -13.17 -20.54 -32.60
CA SER A 654 -13.74 -21.55 -31.67
C SER A 654 -14.75 -21.08 -30.61
N ALA A 655 -15.02 -19.76 -30.44
CA ALA A 655 -15.85 -19.26 -29.33
C ALA A 655 -16.70 -18.00 -29.60
N PHE A 656 -17.83 -17.90 -28.88
CA PHE A 656 -18.83 -16.82 -28.89
C PHE A 656 -18.67 -15.89 -27.66
N TRP A 657 -18.65 -14.57 -27.85
CA TRP A 657 -18.55 -13.59 -26.75
C TRP A 657 -19.93 -12.92 -26.58
N PRO A 658 -20.70 -13.19 -25.52
CA PRO A 658 -22.08 -12.73 -25.38
C PRO A 658 -22.27 -11.21 -25.63
N ARG A 659 -23.29 -10.84 -26.43
CA ARG A 659 -23.57 -9.44 -26.81
C ARG A 659 -24.59 -8.78 -25.89
N GLY A 660 -24.21 -7.64 -25.31
CA GLY A 660 -25.18 -6.68 -24.78
C GLY A 660 -25.94 -5.96 -25.91
N PRO A 661 -27.17 -5.49 -25.68
CA PRO A 661 -27.96 -4.82 -26.70
C PRO A 661 -27.40 -3.42 -27.01
N LEU A 662 -27.45 -3.04 -28.29
CA LEU A 662 -27.29 -1.68 -28.89
C LEU A 662 -25.98 -1.32 -29.62
N LEU A 663 -24.94 -2.16 -29.64
CA LEU A 663 -23.70 -1.90 -30.40
C LEU A 663 -23.43 -3.04 -31.40
N ALA A 664 -23.49 -2.74 -32.70
CA ALA A 664 -23.46 -3.75 -33.76
C ALA A 664 -22.05 -4.11 -34.25
N ARG A 665 -21.03 -3.31 -33.87
CA ARG A 665 -19.66 -3.42 -34.38
C ARG A 665 -18.69 -3.60 -33.23
N HIS A 666 -17.68 -4.45 -33.42
CA HIS A 666 -16.69 -4.72 -32.38
C HIS A 666 -15.27 -4.87 -32.96
N SER A 667 -14.27 -4.69 -32.10
CA SER A 667 -12.86 -4.97 -32.38
C SER A 667 -12.50 -6.43 -32.14
N VAL A 668 -11.27 -6.80 -32.53
CA VAL A 668 -10.60 -7.99 -31.98
C VAL A 668 -10.47 -7.87 -30.45
N ALA A 669 -10.50 -9.00 -29.75
CA ALA A 669 -10.27 -9.04 -28.31
C ALA A 669 -8.76 -9.01 -28.00
N VAL A 670 -8.38 -8.26 -26.98
CA VAL A 670 -7.00 -8.18 -26.47
C VAL A 670 -6.93 -8.64 -25.03
N GLN A 671 -5.83 -9.25 -24.63
CA GLN A 671 -5.58 -9.73 -23.27
C GLN A 671 -4.52 -8.88 -22.57
N ALA A 672 -4.75 -8.54 -21.30
CA ALA A 672 -3.79 -7.84 -20.46
C ALA A 672 -2.84 -8.83 -19.74
N GLY A 673 -1.60 -8.39 -19.52
CA GLY A 673 -0.60 -9.09 -18.69
C GLY A 673 -0.26 -8.30 -17.44
N ALA A 674 0.52 -8.91 -16.55
CA ALA A 674 0.79 -8.36 -15.22
C ALA A 674 1.59 -7.04 -15.25
N ASP A 675 2.39 -6.84 -16.29
CA ASP A 675 3.17 -5.61 -16.55
C ASP A 675 2.32 -4.48 -17.17
N GLY A 676 1.05 -4.75 -17.50
CA GLY A 676 0.16 -3.82 -18.18
C GLY A 676 0.29 -3.81 -19.71
N SER A 677 1.14 -4.66 -20.30
CA SER A 677 1.19 -4.85 -21.75
C SER A 677 -0.07 -5.57 -22.25
N THR A 678 -0.35 -5.49 -23.56
CA THR A 678 -1.49 -6.13 -24.19
C THR A 678 -1.09 -7.01 -25.38
N TRP A 679 -1.78 -8.14 -25.52
CA TRP A 679 -1.58 -9.15 -26.57
C TRP A 679 -2.90 -9.45 -27.27
N LEU A 680 -2.84 -10.00 -28.48
CA LEU A 680 -4.04 -10.50 -29.16
C LEU A 680 -4.57 -11.73 -28.39
N ALA A 681 -5.84 -11.71 -28.02
CA ALA A 681 -6.42 -12.73 -27.14
C ALA A 681 -6.24 -14.15 -27.70
N GLY A 682 -5.76 -15.07 -26.85
CA GLY A 682 -5.51 -16.47 -27.24
C GLY A 682 -4.21 -16.71 -28.00
N THR A 683 -3.38 -15.67 -28.21
CA THR A 683 -2.10 -15.77 -28.91
C THR A 683 -0.96 -15.15 -28.09
N THR A 684 0.28 -15.36 -28.53
CA THR A 684 1.48 -14.70 -27.97
C THR A 684 1.85 -13.42 -28.72
N THR A 685 1.01 -12.97 -29.67
CA THR A 685 1.28 -11.79 -30.51
C THR A 685 1.13 -10.51 -29.69
N PRO A 686 2.22 -9.74 -29.44
CA PRO A 686 2.13 -8.49 -28.69
C PRO A 686 1.43 -7.41 -29.50
N MET A 687 0.48 -6.70 -28.89
CA MET A 687 -0.26 -5.59 -29.50
C MET A 687 0.29 -4.24 -29.05
N ARG A 688 0.57 -4.08 -27.75
CA ARG A 688 1.22 -2.88 -27.19
C ARG A 688 1.98 -3.20 -25.91
N ARG A 689 3.22 -2.74 -25.80
CA ARG A 689 4.06 -2.88 -24.59
C ARG A 689 3.78 -1.76 -23.59
N SER A 690 3.97 -2.10 -22.31
CA SER A 690 3.87 -1.18 -21.18
C SER A 690 4.98 -0.12 -21.19
N LEU A 691 4.64 1.10 -20.78
CA LEU A 691 5.53 2.27 -20.68
C LEU A 691 5.79 2.66 -19.22
N GLY A 692 5.79 1.67 -18.33
CA GLY A 692 5.82 1.85 -16.88
C GLY A 692 4.42 1.91 -16.27
N ASP A 693 4.36 1.71 -14.97
CA ASP A 693 3.15 1.51 -14.17
C ASP A 693 2.58 2.80 -13.57
N ALA A 694 3.28 3.93 -13.67
CA ALA A 694 2.80 5.19 -13.13
C ALA A 694 1.72 5.86 -14.00
N ALA A 695 0.76 6.54 -13.37
CA ALA A 695 -0.30 7.30 -14.00
C ALA A 695 0.26 8.33 -14.99
N PRO A 696 -0.28 8.41 -16.22
CA PRO A 696 0.08 9.45 -17.16
C PRO A 696 -0.41 10.82 -16.69
N LEU A 697 0.22 11.88 -17.18
CA LEU A 697 -0.37 13.21 -17.14
C LEU A 697 -1.56 13.28 -18.12
N PRO A 698 -2.74 13.75 -17.69
CA PRO A 698 -3.80 14.11 -18.60
C PRO A 698 -3.37 15.30 -19.45
N GLY A 699 -3.55 15.20 -20.76
CA GLY A 699 -3.37 16.32 -21.67
C GLY A 699 -1.93 16.55 -22.19
N PRO A 700 -1.65 17.79 -22.64
CA PRO A 700 -0.53 18.19 -23.50
C PRO A 700 0.95 18.00 -23.17
N VAL A 701 1.30 17.59 -21.95
CA VAL A 701 2.61 17.96 -21.41
C VAL A 701 3.72 17.06 -21.95
N ALA A 702 4.86 17.64 -22.34
CA ALA A 702 6.01 16.96 -22.95
C ALA A 702 6.64 15.83 -22.09
N ILE A 703 6.27 15.74 -20.80
CA ILE A 703 6.68 14.67 -19.88
C ILE A 703 5.47 13.77 -19.63
N ARG A 704 5.49 12.51 -20.08
CA ARG A 704 4.31 11.61 -20.00
C ARG A 704 3.90 11.23 -18.57
N ARG A 705 4.84 11.21 -17.61
CA ARG A 705 4.62 10.78 -16.22
C ARG A 705 5.11 11.85 -15.25
N ARG A 706 4.51 11.95 -14.07
CA ARG A 706 5.02 12.83 -13.02
C ARG A 706 6.36 12.33 -12.49
N GLU A 707 7.26 13.26 -12.19
CA GLU A 707 8.48 12.96 -11.44
C GLU A 707 8.28 13.28 -9.95
N ALA A 708 8.66 12.34 -9.07
CA ALA A 708 8.67 12.60 -7.63
C ALA A 708 9.80 13.56 -7.28
N GLY A 709 9.50 14.60 -6.49
CA GLY A 709 10.48 15.59 -6.05
C GLY A 709 10.24 16.05 -4.62
N TRP A 710 11.26 16.65 -4.02
CA TRP A 710 11.14 17.28 -2.71
C TRP A 710 10.75 18.76 -2.84
N ARG A 711 9.84 19.20 -1.96
CA ARG A 711 9.56 20.60 -1.65
C ARG A 711 9.06 20.69 -0.21
N ARG A 712 9.44 21.75 0.51
CA ARG A 712 8.83 22.07 1.80
C ARG A 712 7.44 22.63 1.54
N LEU A 713 6.40 21.96 2.03
CA LEU A 713 5.02 22.43 1.92
C LEU A 713 4.67 23.07 3.27
N CYS A 714 4.41 24.38 3.32
CA CYS A 714 4.17 25.01 4.62
C CYS A 714 2.98 24.38 5.35
N PRO A 715 3.14 24.13 6.66
CA PRO A 715 2.05 23.79 7.57
C PRO A 715 0.99 24.92 7.62
N TRP A 716 1.41 26.18 7.63
CA TRP A 716 0.51 27.33 7.75
C TRP A 716 -0.09 27.66 6.38
N GLN A 717 -1.43 27.67 6.30
CA GLN A 717 -2.25 27.81 5.08
C GLN A 717 -2.06 29.14 4.29
N SER A 718 -1.11 30.00 4.70
CA SER A 718 -0.85 31.32 4.11
C SER A 718 0.65 31.55 3.94
N GLU A 719 1.21 31.20 2.79
CA GLU A 719 2.61 31.49 2.46
C GLU A 719 2.69 32.84 1.73
N SER A 720 3.42 33.80 2.30
CA SER A 720 3.86 35.02 1.60
C SER A 720 5.30 35.38 2.01
N GLY A 721 6.30 34.62 1.53
CA GLY A 721 7.72 34.98 1.65
C GLY A 721 8.60 34.45 0.48
N PRO A 722 9.53 35.24 -0.10
CA PRO A 722 10.05 35.04 -1.47
C PRO A 722 10.76 33.70 -1.80
N ASP A 723 11.26 32.97 -0.81
CA ASP A 723 12.18 31.84 -1.05
C ASP A 723 11.52 30.43 -0.98
N VAL A 724 10.18 30.34 -0.86
CA VAL A 724 9.43 29.05 -0.77
C VAL A 724 8.13 29.01 -1.62
N LEU A 725 7.86 30.04 -2.44
CA LEU A 725 6.50 30.35 -2.94
C LEU A 725 6.08 29.85 -4.31
N GLU A 726 6.95 29.19 -5.08
CA GLU A 726 6.51 28.76 -6.43
C GLU A 726 5.55 27.57 -6.32
N PRO A 727 4.41 27.59 -7.05
CA PRO A 727 3.54 26.43 -7.19
C PRO A 727 4.31 25.23 -7.72
N THR A 728 3.79 24.03 -7.44
CA THR A 728 4.29 22.78 -8.01
C THR A 728 4.36 22.92 -9.53
N ARG A 729 5.52 22.59 -10.10
CA ARG A 729 5.72 22.66 -11.54
C ARG A 729 4.85 21.60 -12.25
N PRO A 730 4.31 21.88 -13.45
CA PRO A 730 3.62 20.86 -14.24
C PRO A 730 4.48 19.60 -14.42
N GLY A 731 3.88 18.43 -14.26
CA GLY A 731 4.56 17.14 -14.33
C GLY A 731 5.45 16.79 -13.13
N ARG A 732 5.31 17.49 -12.00
CA ARG A 732 6.02 17.18 -10.75
C ARG A 732 5.04 16.78 -9.64
N LEU A 733 5.42 15.78 -8.87
CA LEU A 733 4.79 15.44 -7.60
C LEU A 733 5.72 15.86 -6.47
N ASP A 734 5.44 17.00 -5.86
CA ASP A 734 6.23 17.54 -4.76
C ASP A 734 5.79 16.92 -3.43
N ILE A 735 6.75 16.38 -2.68
CA ILE A 735 6.50 15.69 -1.41
C ILE A 735 7.32 16.34 -0.30
N ASP A 736 6.66 16.55 0.85
CA ASP A 736 7.26 16.95 2.12
C ASP A 736 7.24 15.75 3.08
N PRO A 737 8.33 14.96 3.17
CA PRO A 737 8.36 13.77 3.99
C PRO A 737 8.34 14.08 5.50
N ARG A 738 8.70 15.28 5.93
CA ARG A 738 8.71 15.65 7.36
C ARG A 738 7.31 15.80 7.93
N PHE A 739 6.39 16.35 7.15
CA PHE A 739 5.01 16.59 7.55
C PHE A 739 4.03 15.59 6.94
N GLY A 740 4.48 14.74 6.02
CA GLY A 740 3.60 13.79 5.33
C GLY A 740 2.59 14.55 4.46
N LEU A 741 3.09 15.50 3.69
CA LEU A 741 2.31 16.29 2.75
C LEU A 741 2.79 16.03 1.32
N PHE A 742 1.90 16.18 0.35
CA PHE A 742 2.28 16.23 -1.06
C PHE A 742 1.42 17.21 -1.84
N ALA A 743 1.94 17.68 -2.96
CA ALA A 743 1.28 18.60 -3.85
C ALA A 743 1.52 18.22 -5.31
N MET A 744 0.53 18.48 -6.13
CA MET A 744 0.62 18.42 -7.58
C MET A 744 0.13 19.73 -8.17
N ASN A 745 0.61 20.04 -9.37
CA ASN A 745 0.13 21.21 -10.10
C ASN A 745 -1.39 21.10 -10.34
N ALA A 746 -2.12 22.21 -10.22
CA ALA A 746 -3.57 22.20 -10.39
C ALA A 746 -4.00 21.80 -11.82
N ASP A 747 -3.21 22.17 -12.85
CA ASP A 747 -3.48 21.88 -14.26
C ASP A 747 -3.10 20.45 -14.65
N ASP A 748 -2.29 19.76 -13.85
CA ASP A 748 -1.91 18.36 -14.08
C ASP A 748 -3.10 17.40 -14.00
N GLY A 749 -4.27 17.80 -13.49
CA GLY A 749 -5.51 17.01 -13.49
C GLY A 749 -5.50 15.68 -12.72
N ILE A 750 -6.66 15.29 -12.17
CA ILE A 750 -6.87 13.97 -11.56
C ILE A 750 -8.08 13.32 -12.24
N VAL A 751 -7.86 12.22 -12.95
CA VAL A 751 -8.95 11.48 -13.59
C VAL A 751 -9.66 10.67 -12.51
N PRO A 752 -10.96 10.90 -12.26
CA PRO A 752 -11.72 10.12 -11.29
C PRO A 752 -12.03 8.72 -11.82
N HIS A 753 -12.47 7.81 -10.92
CA HIS A 753 -13.13 6.59 -11.37
C HIS A 753 -14.42 6.93 -12.14
N PRO A 754 -14.74 6.21 -13.23
CA PRO A 754 -16.02 6.37 -13.92
C PRO A 754 -17.20 6.22 -12.94
N PRO A 755 -18.26 7.04 -13.07
CA PRO A 755 -19.46 6.87 -12.27
C PRO A 755 -20.21 5.59 -12.64
N ALA A 756 -20.88 4.98 -11.67
CA ALA A 756 -21.88 3.94 -11.89
C ALA A 756 -23.28 4.46 -11.56
N ALA A 757 -24.30 3.84 -12.15
CA ALA A 757 -25.68 4.10 -11.77
C ALA A 757 -25.93 3.66 -10.32
N GLY A 758 -26.12 4.62 -9.40
CA GLY A 758 -26.47 4.35 -8.00
C GLY A 758 -25.32 3.95 -7.08
N ILE A 759 -24.06 3.96 -7.57
CA ILE A 759 -22.87 3.65 -6.77
C ILE A 759 -21.95 4.88 -6.80
N ALA A 760 -21.73 5.49 -5.65
CA ALA A 760 -20.79 6.61 -5.53
C ALA A 760 -19.38 6.16 -5.93
N ALA A 761 -18.65 6.99 -6.68
CA ALA A 761 -17.27 6.70 -7.06
C ALA A 761 -16.34 6.87 -5.84
N PRO A 762 -15.33 6.00 -5.68
CA PRO A 762 -14.34 6.14 -4.63
C PRO A 762 -13.39 7.31 -4.92
N ASP A 763 -12.70 7.77 -3.88
CA ASP A 763 -11.70 8.82 -4.03
C ASP A 763 -10.57 8.37 -4.98
N PRO A 764 -10.23 9.19 -5.99
CA PRO A 764 -9.22 8.81 -6.96
C PRO A 764 -7.79 8.93 -6.43
N VAL A 765 -7.58 9.54 -5.27
CA VAL A 765 -6.25 9.71 -4.67
C VAL A 765 -6.15 8.83 -3.43
N THR A 766 -5.17 7.96 -3.40
CA THR A 766 -4.86 7.09 -2.25
C THR A 766 -3.36 7.07 -2.00
N VAL A 767 -2.94 6.64 -0.82
CA VAL A 767 -1.53 6.61 -0.43
C VAL A 767 -1.12 5.25 0.14
N ASP A 768 0.13 4.88 -0.10
CA ASP A 768 0.81 3.80 0.62
C ASP A 768 1.81 4.43 1.59
N LEU A 769 1.83 4.00 2.85
CA LEU A 769 2.79 4.47 3.85
C LEU A 769 3.14 3.38 4.87
N GLN A 770 4.10 3.66 5.74
CA GLN A 770 4.45 2.79 6.86
C GLN A 770 3.90 3.39 8.15
N GLU A 771 2.96 2.68 8.79
CA GLU A 771 2.44 3.08 10.09
C GLU A 771 3.34 2.57 11.21
N GLY A 772 3.75 3.49 12.08
CA GLY A 772 4.65 3.19 13.19
C GLY A 772 3.89 2.91 14.48
N ALA A 773 4.31 1.88 15.22
CA ALA A 773 3.89 1.68 16.60
C ALA A 773 4.98 1.01 17.44
N THR A 774 4.96 1.23 18.75
CA THR A 774 5.87 0.53 19.67
C THR A 774 5.49 -0.94 19.85
N MET A 775 4.22 -1.31 19.74
CA MET A 775 3.81 -2.71 19.71
C MET A 775 2.45 -2.81 19.00
N PRO A 776 1.97 -4.03 18.69
CA PRO A 776 0.63 -4.21 18.11
C PRO A 776 -0.47 -3.72 19.08
N MET A 777 -0.86 -2.44 18.97
CA MET A 777 -1.84 -1.75 19.82
C MET A 777 -2.53 -0.62 19.03
N GLY A 778 -3.81 -0.40 19.29
CA GLY A 778 -4.67 0.51 18.53
C GLY A 778 -5.03 -0.09 17.17
N ALA A 779 -5.62 0.72 16.30
CA ALA A 779 -6.09 0.29 14.98
C ALA A 779 -4.95 0.20 13.96
N LEU A 780 -3.95 -0.64 14.20
CA LEU A 780 -2.85 -0.84 13.26
C LEU A 780 -3.28 -1.77 12.11
N PRO A 781 -2.69 -1.66 10.92
CA PRO A 781 -3.00 -2.56 9.80
C PRO A 781 -2.36 -3.93 10.03
N LEU A 782 -3.01 -4.78 10.84
CA LEU A 782 -2.57 -6.12 11.19
C LEU A 782 -3.72 -7.13 11.10
N ASP A 783 -3.40 -8.43 11.20
CA ASP A 783 -4.43 -9.47 11.28
C ASP A 783 -4.96 -9.60 12.71
N HIS A 784 -5.96 -8.76 13.03
CA HIS A 784 -6.57 -8.66 14.37
C HIS A 784 -7.20 -9.98 14.83
N ARG A 785 -7.66 -10.82 13.88
CA ARG A 785 -8.37 -12.06 14.16
C ARG A 785 -7.50 -13.07 14.91
N ARG A 786 -6.20 -13.11 14.58
CA ARG A 786 -5.22 -13.96 15.28
C ARG A 786 -5.09 -13.62 16.75
N TRP A 787 -5.21 -12.34 17.09
CA TRP A 787 -5.04 -11.85 18.45
C TRP A 787 -6.31 -11.97 19.28
N LEU A 788 -7.47 -11.80 18.64
CA LEU A 788 -8.76 -11.70 19.32
C LEU A 788 -9.57 -13.01 19.26
N GLY A 789 -9.10 -14.02 18.52
CA GLY A 789 -9.82 -15.30 18.35
C GLY A 789 -11.09 -15.19 17.50
N LEU A 790 -11.25 -14.10 16.74
CA LEU A 790 -12.43 -13.79 15.93
C LEU A 790 -12.37 -14.57 14.61
N ARG A 791 -13.02 -15.73 14.56
CA ARG A 791 -13.01 -16.66 13.40
C ARG A 791 -14.27 -16.71 12.51
N PRO A 792 -15.46 -16.22 12.88
CA PRO A 792 -16.61 -16.37 11.99
C PRO A 792 -16.49 -15.50 10.73
N ALA A 793 -17.02 -16.02 9.61
CA ALA A 793 -17.06 -15.32 8.34
C ALA A 793 -17.96 -14.07 8.45
N PRO A 794 -17.60 -12.96 7.76
CA PRO A 794 -18.42 -11.76 7.78
C PRO A 794 -19.78 -12.01 7.12
N THR A 795 -20.81 -11.31 7.60
CA THR A 795 -22.15 -11.32 7.02
C THR A 795 -22.35 -10.21 5.99
N ARG A 796 -21.63 -9.09 6.16
CA ARG A 796 -21.71 -7.88 5.32
C ARG A 796 -20.35 -7.21 5.26
N LEU A 797 -20.10 -6.51 4.16
CA LEU A 797 -18.84 -5.81 3.90
C LEU A 797 -19.07 -4.31 3.78
N VAL A 798 -18.08 -3.52 4.19
CA VAL A 798 -18.06 -2.06 4.03
C VAL A 798 -16.78 -1.65 3.32
N SER A 799 -16.90 -0.86 2.25
CA SER A 799 -15.75 -0.30 1.53
C SER A 799 -16.04 1.06 0.89
N ALA A 800 -15.31 2.08 1.33
CA ALA A 800 -15.27 3.40 0.70
C ALA A 800 -14.55 3.36 -0.65
N SER A 801 -13.46 2.60 -0.76
CA SER A 801 -12.64 2.44 -1.98
C SER A 801 -13.29 1.55 -3.04
N GLY A 802 -14.19 0.65 -2.64
CA GLY A 802 -14.92 -0.28 -3.50
C GLY A 802 -14.23 -1.61 -3.78
N HIS A 803 -13.03 -1.83 -3.25
CA HIS A 803 -12.34 -3.12 -3.27
C HIS A 803 -12.56 -3.88 -1.95
N LEU A 804 -12.17 -5.15 -1.92
CA LEU A 804 -12.28 -6.07 -0.79
C LEU A 804 -10.95 -6.32 -0.06
N GLY A 805 -9.86 -5.70 -0.52
CA GLY A 805 -8.55 -5.72 0.15
C GLY A 805 -7.64 -6.85 -0.33
N SER A 806 -6.34 -6.72 -0.04
CA SER A 806 -5.28 -7.56 -0.65
C SER A 806 -5.29 -9.04 -0.28
N GLY A 807 -6.00 -9.40 0.80
CA GLY A 807 -6.19 -10.79 1.24
C GLY A 807 -7.59 -11.34 0.96
N ALA A 808 -8.39 -10.66 0.15
CA ALA A 808 -9.77 -11.04 -0.11
C ALA A 808 -9.87 -12.41 -0.80
N ALA A 809 -10.64 -13.32 -0.21
CA ALA A 809 -11.03 -14.56 -0.88
C ALA A 809 -12.16 -14.27 -1.90
N PRO A 810 -12.23 -15.00 -3.03
CA PRO A 810 -13.33 -14.86 -3.99
C PRO A 810 -14.73 -15.02 -3.38
N ASP A 811 -14.88 -15.77 -2.29
CA ASP A 811 -16.17 -16.00 -1.62
C ASP A 811 -16.81 -14.70 -1.08
N LEU A 812 -15.99 -13.68 -0.77
CA LEU A 812 -16.47 -12.39 -0.28
C LEU A 812 -17.28 -11.62 -1.33
N LEU A 813 -17.10 -11.93 -2.62
CA LEU A 813 -17.83 -11.31 -3.72
C LEU A 813 -19.34 -11.57 -3.70
N GLY A 814 -19.79 -12.61 -2.99
CA GLY A 814 -21.20 -12.95 -2.83
C GLY A 814 -21.91 -12.19 -1.70
N LEU A 815 -21.18 -11.44 -0.87
CA LEU A 815 -21.74 -10.76 0.31
C LEU A 815 -22.25 -9.34 -0.04
N PRO A 816 -23.25 -8.82 0.71
CA PRO A 816 -23.68 -7.43 0.58
C PRO A 816 -22.54 -6.45 0.89
N LEU A 817 -22.24 -5.56 -0.06
CA LEU A 817 -21.22 -4.51 0.06
C LEU A 817 -21.87 -3.13 0.24
N HIS A 818 -21.50 -2.42 1.29
CA HIS A 818 -21.98 -1.08 1.63
C HIS A 818 -20.86 -0.03 1.50
N ARG A 819 -21.23 1.23 1.24
CA ARG A 819 -20.27 2.36 1.13
C ARG A 819 -19.94 3.04 2.45
N THR A 820 -20.85 2.97 3.40
CA THR A 820 -20.74 3.65 4.69
C THR A 820 -21.05 2.66 5.80
N VAL A 821 -20.49 2.91 6.98
CA VAL A 821 -20.75 2.08 8.16
C VAL A 821 -22.20 2.24 8.59
N ALA A 822 -22.75 3.46 8.54
CA ALA A 822 -24.14 3.74 8.82
C ALA A 822 -25.11 2.96 7.91
N ALA A 823 -24.81 2.83 6.61
CA ALA A 823 -25.65 2.05 5.69
C ALA A 823 -25.61 0.55 5.98
N ALA A 824 -24.46 0.02 6.41
CA ALA A 824 -24.35 -1.38 6.81
C ALA A 824 -25.09 -1.65 8.12
N LEU A 825 -24.97 -0.77 9.12
CA LEU A 825 -25.71 -0.86 10.38
C LEU A 825 -27.23 -0.77 10.16
N ALA A 826 -27.69 0.13 9.30
CA ALA A 826 -29.11 0.26 8.96
C ALA A 826 -29.69 -0.97 8.25
N ALA A 827 -28.85 -1.73 7.53
CA ALA A 827 -29.24 -2.96 6.84
C ALA A 827 -29.11 -4.22 7.73
N ALA A 828 -28.43 -4.12 8.86
CA ALA A 828 -28.30 -5.20 9.83
C ALA A 828 -29.59 -5.35 10.67
N GLY A 829 -29.98 -6.58 11.01
CA GLY A 829 -31.18 -6.85 11.84
C GLY A 829 -32.37 -7.51 11.14
N ALA A 830 -32.24 -7.83 9.84
CA ALA A 830 -33.23 -8.64 9.12
C ALA A 830 -33.02 -10.16 9.36
N GLY A 831 -33.38 -10.65 10.55
CA GLY A 831 -33.62 -12.09 10.78
C GLY A 831 -32.42 -12.98 11.14
N GLN A 832 -31.25 -12.42 11.45
CA GLN A 832 -30.08 -13.19 11.91
C GLN A 832 -29.72 -12.87 13.38
N PRO A 833 -29.41 -13.87 14.22
CA PRO A 833 -29.05 -13.65 15.63
C PRO A 833 -27.63 -13.09 15.81
N GLU A 834 -26.72 -13.32 14.85
CA GLU A 834 -25.36 -12.80 14.86
C GLU A 834 -25.10 -12.00 13.57
N GLU A 835 -24.68 -10.74 13.69
CA GLU A 835 -24.33 -9.86 12.58
C GLU A 835 -22.86 -9.45 12.69
N ILE A 836 -22.09 -9.70 11.63
CA ILE A 836 -20.67 -9.35 11.53
C ILE A 836 -20.47 -8.43 10.33
N ILE A 837 -20.18 -7.17 10.62
CA ILE A 837 -19.91 -6.12 9.64
C ILE A 837 -18.39 -5.94 9.55
N GLU A 838 -17.83 -6.22 8.38
CA GLU A 838 -16.40 -6.13 8.15
C GLU A 838 -16.05 -5.00 7.19
N ILE A 839 -15.19 -4.08 7.64
CA ILE A 839 -14.67 -2.99 6.83
C ILE A 839 -13.40 -3.47 6.12
N VAL A 840 -13.46 -3.59 4.79
CA VAL A 840 -12.48 -4.31 3.96
C VAL A 840 -11.46 -3.41 3.27
N ASP A 841 -11.36 -2.15 3.71
CA ASP A 841 -10.37 -1.21 3.23
C ASP A 841 -9.85 -0.25 4.31
N SER A 842 -8.78 0.45 3.96
CA SER A 842 -8.19 1.52 4.76
C SER A 842 -8.78 2.90 4.42
N GLY A 843 -10.11 2.95 4.24
CA GLY A 843 -10.84 4.15 3.87
C GLY A 843 -11.06 5.14 5.01
N PHE A 844 -11.42 6.37 4.65
CA PHE A 844 -11.96 7.39 5.55
C PHE A 844 -13.46 7.45 5.40
N TYR A 845 -14.19 7.32 6.50
CA TYR A 845 -15.65 7.31 6.55
C TYR A 845 -16.13 8.62 7.19
N PRO A 846 -16.38 9.67 6.39
CA PRO A 846 -16.69 11.01 6.90
C PRO A 846 -18.11 11.07 7.45
N ALA A 847 -18.26 11.81 8.56
CA ALA A 847 -19.55 12.18 9.14
C ALA A 847 -20.57 11.04 9.31
N GLU A 848 -20.10 9.88 9.80
CA GLU A 848 -20.94 8.70 10.01
C GLU A 848 -21.94 8.91 11.16
N ALA A 849 -23.22 8.72 10.86
CA ALA A 849 -24.32 8.72 11.84
C ALA A 849 -24.64 7.28 12.22
N LEU A 850 -24.08 6.81 13.33
CA LEU A 850 -24.17 5.42 13.76
C LEU A 850 -25.53 5.16 14.43
N ALA A 851 -26.48 4.65 13.65
CA ALA A 851 -27.75 4.14 14.14
C ALA A 851 -27.61 2.62 14.36
N TRP A 852 -27.65 2.19 15.62
CA TRP A 852 -27.40 0.79 15.96
C TRP A 852 -28.65 -0.08 15.73
N PRO A 853 -28.52 -1.25 15.08
CA PRO A 853 -29.66 -2.09 14.71
C PRO A 853 -30.31 -2.77 15.92
N ALA A 854 -31.64 -2.84 15.92
CA ALA A 854 -32.38 -3.74 16.80
C ALA A 854 -32.57 -5.09 16.09
N GLY A 855 -32.52 -6.20 16.83
CA GLY A 855 -32.76 -7.55 16.29
C GLY A 855 -31.64 -8.56 16.53
N PRO A 856 -30.37 -8.29 16.18
CA PRO A 856 -29.31 -9.26 16.43
C PRO A 856 -29.02 -9.35 17.93
N ALA A 857 -28.74 -10.56 18.42
CA ALA A 857 -28.28 -10.78 19.80
C ALA A 857 -26.79 -10.46 19.93
N ARG A 858 -26.01 -10.65 18.85
CA ARG A 858 -24.58 -10.32 18.80
C ARG A 858 -24.25 -9.46 17.60
N LEU A 859 -23.53 -8.38 17.83
CA LEU A 859 -23.06 -7.48 16.77
C LEU A 859 -21.55 -7.31 16.87
N GLU A 860 -20.85 -7.58 15.77
CA GLU A 860 -19.42 -7.35 15.61
C GLU A 860 -19.17 -6.38 14.46
N LEU A 861 -18.51 -5.26 14.74
CA LEU A 861 -18.02 -4.32 13.74
C LEU A 861 -16.49 -4.33 13.77
N ARG A 862 -15.86 -4.77 12.69
CA ARG A 862 -14.40 -4.98 12.65
C ARG A 862 -13.75 -4.55 11.36
N ALA A 863 -12.45 -4.29 11.41
CA ALA A 863 -11.61 -4.16 10.23
C ALA A 863 -11.17 -5.52 9.70
N ALA A 864 -11.06 -5.63 8.38
CA ALA A 864 -10.42 -6.77 7.73
C ALA A 864 -8.92 -6.84 8.07
N PRO A 865 -8.26 -8.01 7.91
CA PRO A 865 -6.83 -8.14 8.13
C PRO A 865 -6.02 -7.14 7.32
N PHE A 866 -5.04 -6.51 7.96
CA PHE A 866 -4.12 -5.53 7.36
C PHE A 866 -4.76 -4.21 6.90
N GLU A 867 -6.03 -3.99 7.22
CA GLU A 867 -6.72 -2.74 6.91
C GLU A 867 -6.83 -1.85 8.16
N ARG A 868 -6.90 -0.53 7.95
CA ARG A 868 -7.06 0.48 9.00
C ARG A 868 -8.15 1.49 8.59
N PRO A 869 -9.43 1.18 8.81
CA PRO A 869 -10.51 2.12 8.55
C PRO A 869 -10.53 3.23 9.59
N VAL A 870 -10.76 4.46 9.13
CA VAL A 870 -10.92 5.64 9.99
C VAL A 870 -12.36 6.12 9.91
N ILE A 871 -13.11 5.95 11.00
CA ILE A 871 -14.50 6.39 11.11
C ILE A 871 -14.53 7.75 11.80
N GLN A 872 -15.00 8.76 11.07
CA GLN A 872 -15.31 10.06 11.64
C GLN A 872 -16.77 10.08 12.09
N VAL A 873 -16.97 9.96 13.40
CA VAL A 873 -18.30 9.90 14.00
C VAL A 873 -18.92 11.30 14.00
N ALA A 874 -20.12 11.41 13.44
CA ALA A 874 -20.98 12.60 13.52
C ALA A 874 -22.03 12.48 14.63
N SER A 875 -22.58 11.28 14.82
CA SER A 875 -23.50 10.97 15.91
C SER A 875 -23.52 9.47 16.18
N SER A 876 -23.97 9.09 17.37
CA SER A 876 -24.23 7.70 17.74
C SER A 876 -25.52 7.63 18.54
N VAL A 877 -26.48 6.87 18.03
CA VAL A 877 -27.81 6.75 18.62
C VAL A 877 -28.13 5.27 18.82
N PRO A 878 -28.00 4.76 20.06
CA PRO A 878 -28.34 3.38 20.38
C PRO A 878 -29.79 2.97 20.08
N GLY A 879 -30.75 3.91 20.21
CA GLY A 879 -32.17 3.62 19.98
C GLY A 879 -32.69 2.51 20.89
N ALA A 880 -33.33 1.49 20.29
CA ALA A 880 -33.82 0.30 20.99
C ALA A 880 -32.83 -0.90 20.95
N ALA A 881 -31.59 -0.68 20.48
CA ALA A 881 -30.61 -1.75 20.38
C ALA A 881 -30.13 -2.22 21.76
N SER A 882 -30.01 -3.53 21.93
CA SER A 882 -29.46 -4.19 23.11
C SER A 882 -28.90 -5.54 22.68
N TYR A 883 -27.72 -5.90 23.19
CA TYR A 883 -26.98 -7.08 22.72
C TYR A 883 -26.50 -7.97 23.87
N ASP A 884 -26.47 -9.28 23.65
CA ASP A 884 -25.73 -10.21 24.50
C ASP A 884 -24.22 -9.92 24.38
N SER A 885 -23.76 -9.60 23.16
CA SER A 885 -22.36 -9.25 22.89
C SER A 885 -22.23 -8.17 21.82
N LEU A 886 -21.46 -7.13 22.13
CA LEU A 886 -21.04 -6.08 21.21
C LEU A 886 -19.51 -6.08 21.07
N ALA A 887 -19.00 -6.27 19.86
CA ALA A 887 -17.56 -6.29 19.59
C ALA A 887 -17.16 -5.20 18.59
N LEU A 888 -16.10 -4.46 18.91
CA LEU A 888 -15.44 -3.50 18.04
C LEU A 888 -13.95 -3.85 17.90
N GLY A 889 -13.50 -4.10 16.66
CA GLY A 889 -12.17 -4.67 16.38
C GLY A 889 -11.38 -3.94 15.31
N GLY A 890 -10.18 -3.42 15.59
CA GLY A 890 -9.24 -2.93 14.58
C GLY A 890 -9.63 -1.61 13.89
N ILE A 891 -10.44 -0.76 14.56
CA ILE A 891 -11.03 0.44 13.96
C ILE A 891 -10.43 1.71 14.57
N ALA A 892 -10.10 2.69 13.72
CA ALA A 892 -9.72 4.02 14.17
C ALA A 892 -10.96 4.93 14.24
N LEU A 893 -11.13 5.62 15.36
CA LEU A 893 -12.24 6.53 15.63
C LEU A 893 -11.74 7.96 15.74
N THR A 894 -12.43 8.87 15.07
CA THR A 894 -12.29 10.32 15.23
C THR A 894 -13.67 10.95 15.25
N ARG A 895 -13.74 12.27 15.46
CA ARG A 895 -15.00 13.01 15.61
C ARG A 895 -15.12 14.12 14.57
N THR A 896 -16.36 14.49 14.24
CA THR A 896 -16.64 15.71 13.48
C THR A 896 -16.50 16.97 14.35
N GLY A 897 -16.14 18.10 13.74
CA GLY A 897 -16.15 19.43 14.39
C GLY A 897 -14.92 19.71 15.25
N ALA A 898 -14.99 20.76 16.10
CA ALA A 898 -13.91 21.17 16.99
C ALA A 898 -14.17 20.86 18.49
N GLY A 899 -15.43 20.72 18.91
CA GLY A 899 -15.81 20.42 20.30
C GLY A 899 -15.74 18.92 20.65
N GLY A 900 -15.66 18.61 21.94
CA GLY A 900 -15.70 17.24 22.43
C GLY A 900 -17.00 16.52 22.06
N MET A 901 -16.91 15.21 21.86
CA MET A 901 -18.01 14.34 21.45
C MET A 901 -18.02 13.08 22.31
N THR A 902 -19.21 12.55 22.59
CA THR A 902 -19.37 11.23 23.22
C THR A 902 -19.92 10.24 22.20
N LEU A 903 -19.22 9.12 22.00
CA LEU A 903 -19.72 7.96 21.27
C LEU A 903 -20.51 7.07 22.25
N GLU A 904 -21.82 7.14 22.14
CA GLU A 904 -22.77 6.31 22.91
C GLU A 904 -22.83 4.91 22.29
N LEU A 905 -22.29 3.89 22.98
CA LEU A 905 -22.47 2.49 22.56
C LEU A 905 -23.79 1.92 23.11
N PRO A 906 -24.45 1.00 22.38
CA PRO A 906 -25.65 0.35 22.88
C PRO A 906 -25.41 -0.47 24.16
N PRO A 907 -26.43 -0.60 25.02
CA PRO A 907 -26.39 -1.52 26.15
C PRO A 907 -26.04 -2.94 25.70
N ALA A 908 -24.99 -3.52 26.29
CA ALA A 908 -24.60 -4.90 26.04
C ALA A 908 -24.29 -5.64 27.34
N GLN A 909 -24.58 -6.93 27.44
CA GLN A 909 -24.13 -7.74 28.57
C GLN A 909 -22.60 -7.90 28.53
N GLN A 910 -22.05 -8.12 27.33
CA GLN A 910 -20.61 -8.17 27.08
C GLN A 910 -20.19 -7.15 26.02
N VAL A 911 -19.24 -6.29 26.35
CA VAL A 911 -18.60 -5.37 25.41
C VAL A 911 -17.16 -5.80 25.19
N PHE A 912 -16.74 -5.97 23.95
CA PHE A 912 -15.38 -6.29 23.59
C PHE A 912 -14.78 -5.21 22.69
N LEU A 913 -13.74 -4.53 23.17
CA LEU A 913 -12.98 -3.56 22.39
C LEU A 913 -11.57 -4.12 22.17
N GLY A 914 -11.23 -4.43 20.91
CA GLY A 914 -9.93 -4.97 20.53
C GLY A 914 -9.27 -4.09 19.48
N PHE A 915 -8.01 -3.67 19.69
CA PHE A 915 -7.28 -2.86 18.69
C PHE A 915 -8.05 -1.61 18.21
N LEU A 916 -8.82 -1.00 19.12
CA LEU A 916 -9.52 0.24 18.84
C LEU A 916 -8.58 1.43 19.04
N GLY A 917 -8.57 2.38 18.11
CA GLY A 917 -7.69 3.56 18.16
C GLY A 917 -8.47 4.87 18.10
N VAL A 918 -8.59 5.58 19.21
CA VAL A 918 -9.17 6.93 19.26
C VAL A 918 -8.09 7.96 18.92
N LEU A 919 -8.28 8.66 17.79
CA LEU A 919 -7.28 9.55 17.20
C LEU A 919 -7.24 10.95 17.83
N ARG A 920 -8.31 11.38 18.50
CA ARG A 920 -8.44 12.67 19.17
C ARG A 920 -8.91 12.48 20.60
N ALA A 921 -8.24 13.10 21.57
CA ALA A 921 -8.42 12.84 23.00
C ALA A 921 -9.76 13.32 23.57
N ASP A 922 -10.53 14.07 22.81
CA ASP A 922 -11.84 14.64 23.17
C ASP A 922 -13.02 13.89 22.54
N LEU A 923 -12.76 12.70 21.99
CA LEU A 923 -13.78 11.69 21.74
C LEU A 923 -13.86 10.77 22.97
N THR A 924 -14.92 10.93 23.77
CA THR A 924 -15.24 10.08 24.92
C THR A 924 -16.03 8.86 24.44
N LEU A 925 -15.70 7.68 24.95
CA LEU A 925 -16.47 6.46 24.75
C LEU A 925 -17.37 6.24 25.97
N ARG A 926 -18.67 6.04 25.76
CA ARG A 926 -19.58 5.66 26.83
C ARG A 926 -20.06 4.23 26.61
N LEU A 927 -19.72 3.34 27.54
CA LEU A 927 -20.15 1.94 27.53
C LEU A 927 -21.33 1.80 28.48
N ARG A 928 -22.33 1.02 28.06
CA ARG A 928 -23.49 0.70 28.89
C ARG A 928 -23.58 -0.80 29.08
N LEU A 929 -23.50 -1.24 30.33
CA LEU A 929 -23.68 -2.64 30.70
C LEU A 929 -25.11 -2.83 31.24
N PHE A 930 -25.74 -3.96 30.96
CA PHE A 930 -27.07 -4.26 31.51
C PHE A 930 -27.14 -5.65 32.11
N GLU A 931 -27.99 -5.77 33.12
CA GLU A 931 -28.19 -6.99 33.87
C GLU A 931 -28.97 -8.03 33.04
N ALA A 932 -28.31 -9.16 32.79
CA ALA A 932 -28.86 -10.35 32.16
C ALA A 932 -28.25 -11.61 32.80
N ALA A 933 -28.74 -12.80 32.44
CA ALA A 933 -28.22 -14.05 32.98
C ALA A 933 -26.71 -14.23 32.67
N GLY A 934 -25.82 -13.84 33.59
CA GLY A 934 -24.36 -13.91 33.39
C GLY A 934 -23.60 -12.75 34.04
N VAL A 935 -22.32 -12.60 33.68
CA VAL A 935 -21.44 -11.53 34.19
C VAL A 935 -21.40 -10.37 33.19
N GLU A 936 -21.83 -9.20 33.65
CA GLU A 936 -21.71 -7.92 32.95
C GLU A 936 -20.24 -7.52 32.83
N ARG A 937 -19.71 -7.45 31.60
CA ARG A 937 -18.27 -7.24 31.41
C ARG A 937 -17.92 -6.42 30.17
N ALA A 938 -17.06 -5.42 30.36
CA ALA A 938 -16.34 -4.75 29.28
C ALA A 938 -14.88 -5.24 29.25
N THR A 939 -14.45 -5.83 28.13
CA THR A 939 -13.09 -6.31 27.91
C THR A 939 -12.38 -5.44 26.87
N ILE A 940 -11.27 -4.83 27.26
CA ILE A 940 -10.50 -3.90 26.44
C ILE A 940 -9.08 -4.46 26.28
N ARG A 941 -8.71 -4.78 25.05
CA ARG A 941 -7.42 -5.43 24.75
C ARG A 941 -6.71 -4.73 23.60
N ARG A 942 -5.45 -4.36 23.82
CA ARG A 942 -4.60 -3.72 22.81
C ARG A 942 -5.20 -2.45 22.20
N CYS A 943 -5.88 -1.64 22.99
CA CYS A 943 -6.54 -0.41 22.51
C CYS A 943 -5.75 0.85 22.88
N ILE A 944 -5.93 1.92 22.10
CA ILE A 944 -5.54 3.28 22.44
C ILE A 944 -6.81 4.12 22.46
N LEU A 945 -7.36 4.36 23.65
CA LEU A 945 -8.66 5.02 23.83
C LEU A 945 -8.53 6.50 24.24
N GLY A 946 -9.61 7.24 24.03
CA GLY A 946 -9.86 8.51 24.70
C GLY A 946 -10.45 8.27 26.10
N PRO A 947 -11.05 9.28 26.72
CA PRO A 947 -11.82 9.14 27.95
C PRO A 947 -12.89 8.04 27.86
N LEU A 948 -13.07 7.28 28.94
CA LEU A 948 -14.03 6.19 29.04
C LEU A 948 -15.03 6.48 30.17
N LEU A 949 -16.33 6.35 29.88
CA LEU A 949 -17.42 6.49 30.83
C LEU A 949 -18.23 5.20 30.91
N VAL A 950 -18.48 4.71 32.12
CA VAL A 950 -19.35 3.55 32.39
C VAL A 950 -20.21 3.89 33.60
N ASP A 951 -21.52 4.00 33.42
CA ASP A 951 -22.41 4.46 34.49
C ASP A 951 -22.96 3.29 35.32
N GLU A 952 -23.15 2.14 34.69
CA GLU A 952 -23.73 0.94 35.27
C GLU A 952 -22.70 0.12 36.08
N PRO A 953 -23.15 -0.73 37.03
CA PRO A 953 -22.26 -1.71 37.67
C PRO A 953 -21.72 -2.73 36.64
N GLY A 954 -20.69 -3.47 37.04
CA GLY A 954 -20.09 -4.51 36.19
C GLY A 954 -18.58 -4.63 36.36
N GLU A 955 -17.95 -5.47 35.52
CA GLU A 955 -16.50 -5.63 35.47
C GLU A 955 -15.90 -4.97 34.22
N ILE A 956 -14.86 -4.15 34.40
CA ILE A 956 -14.07 -3.57 33.32
C ILE A 956 -12.68 -4.22 33.38
N ASP A 957 -12.33 -4.96 32.35
CA ASP A 957 -11.06 -5.67 32.23
C ASP A 957 -10.21 -5.06 31.11
N ILE A 958 -9.15 -4.36 31.49
CA ILE A 958 -8.26 -3.65 30.56
C ILE A 958 -6.89 -4.31 30.56
N ALA A 959 -6.40 -4.72 29.40
CA ALA A 959 -5.01 -5.15 29.29
C ALA A 959 -4.30 -4.72 28.02
N ASP A 960 -2.99 -4.56 28.15
CA ASP A 960 -2.09 -4.23 27.04
C ASP A 960 -2.56 -2.97 26.30
N SER A 961 -3.13 -2.00 27.03
CA SER A 961 -3.91 -0.88 26.46
C SER A 961 -3.56 0.46 27.09
N ILE A 962 -3.93 1.53 26.38
CA ILE A 962 -3.83 2.92 26.82
C ILE A 962 -5.23 3.52 26.89
N VAL A 963 -5.56 4.17 28.01
CA VAL A 963 -6.73 5.05 28.12
C VAL A 963 -6.22 6.42 28.54
N ALA A 964 -6.40 7.41 27.67
CA ALA A 964 -5.76 8.70 27.88
C ALA A 964 -6.73 9.87 27.62
N ALA A 965 -6.83 10.78 28.57
CA ALA A 965 -7.36 12.12 28.38
C ALA A 965 -6.31 13.02 27.70
N ALA A 966 -6.65 14.27 27.40
CA ALA A 966 -5.68 15.22 26.85
C ALA A 966 -4.66 15.68 27.91
N GLU A 967 -5.10 15.78 29.17
CA GLU A 967 -4.30 16.24 30.30
C GLU A 967 -4.52 15.36 31.55
N ASP A 968 -3.55 15.34 32.46
CA ASP A 968 -3.55 14.46 33.65
C ASP A 968 -4.69 14.76 34.64
N ILE A 969 -5.24 15.98 34.60
CA ILE A 969 -6.33 16.42 35.48
C ILE A 969 -7.72 16.06 34.93
N GLN A 970 -7.83 15.78 33.63
CA GLN A 970 -9.09 15.46 32.97
C GLN A 970 -9.47 13.99 33.24
N PRO A 971 -10.76 13.65 33.27
CA PRO A 971 -11.19 12.26 33.47
C PRO A 971 -10.76 11.40 32.28
N ALA A 972 -9.97 10.37 32.56
CA ALA A 972 -9.63 9.32 31.60
C ALA A 972 -10.55 8.11 31.73
N LEU A 973 -10.97 7.78 32.95
CA LEU A 973 -11.94 6.71 33.22
C LEU A 973 -12.84 7.11 34.38
N THR A 974 -14.15 7.14 34.14
CA THR A 974 -15.18 7.37 35.15
C THR A 974 -16.11 6.16 35.17
N ALA A 975 -16.03 5.36 36.22
CA ALA A 975 -16.84 4.16 36.40
C ALA A 975 -17.12 3.88 37.90
N PRO A 976 -17.85 4.79 38.60
CA PRO A 976 -17.94 4.80 40.06
C PRO A 976 -18.62 3.56 40.66
N LEU A 977 -19.39 2.81 39.86
CA LEU A 977 -20.08 1.58 40.29
C LEU A 977 -19.38 0.29 39.81
N ALA A 978 -18.40 0.39 38.91
CA ALA A 978 -17.77 -0.77 38.29
C ALA A 978 -16.50 -1.22 39.03
N ARG A 979 -16.18 -2.50 38.88
CA ARG A 979 -14.89 -3.07 39.28
C ARG A 979 -13.93 -3.00 38.10
N LEU A 980 -12.84 -2.24 38.26
CA LEU A 980 -11.74 -2.21 37.32
C LEU A 980 -10.71 -3.30 37.64
N ALA A 981 -10.49 -4.20 36.69
CA ALA A 981 -9.33 -5.05 36.59
C ALA A 981 -8.41 -4.52 35.47
N SER A 982 -7.13 -4.32 35.77
CA SER A 982 -6.18 -3.86 34.76
C SER A 982 -4.84 -4.58 34.88
N GLU A 983 -4.28 -4.93 33.73
CA GLU A 983 -2.98 -5.60 33.60
C GLU A 983 -2.17 -4.94 32.48
N ARG A 984 -0.91 -4.54 32.72
CA ARG A 984 -0.05 -3.93 31.68
C ARG A 984 -0.77 -2.81 30.92
N THR A 985 -1.16 -1.76 31.62
CA THR A 985 -2.01 -0.67 31.08
C THR A 985 -1.45 0.69 31.46
N THR A 986 -1.67 1.70 30.64
CA THR A 986 -1.36 3.10 30.97
C THR A 986 -2.64 3.95 30.94
N LEU A 987 -2.99 4.53 32.09
CA LEU A 987 -4.12 5.43 32.29
C LEU A 987 -3.59 6.85 32.48
N LEU A 988 -3.80 7.74 31.50
CA LEU A 988 -3.34 9.14 31.54
C LEU A 988 -4.52 10.06 31.82
N GLY A 989 -4.60 10.62 33.03
CA GLY A 989 -5.76 11.38 33.49
C GLY A 989 -6.30 10.89 34.84
N ARG A 990 -7.34 11.55 35.34
CA ARG A 990 -8.07 11.15 36.54
C ARG A 990 -8.85 9.85 36.28
N VAL A 991 -8.77 8.93 37.23
CA VAL A 991 -9.47 7.65 37.21
C VAL A 991 -10.35 7.55 38.45
N GLU A 992 -11.64 7.33 38.26
CA GLU A 992 -12.62 7.16 39.33
C GLU A 992 -13.38 5.85 39.13
N VAL A 993 -13.26 4.93 40.09
CA VAL A 993 -13.82 3.58 39.97
C VAL A 993 -14.45 3.10 41.28
N GLY A 994 -15.39 2.16 41.20
CA GLY A 994 -15.98 1.53 42.37
C GLY A 994 -14.97 0.69 43.14
N GLN A 995 -14.38 -0.30 42.48
CA GLN A 995 -13.31 -1.16 43.02
C GLN A 995 -12.12 -1.19 42.06
N ALA A 996 -10.90 -1.26 42.58
CA ALA A 996 -9.68 -1.28 41.77
C ALA A 996 -8.80 -2.52 42.03
N GLN A 997 -8.46 -3.24 40.96
CA GLN A 997 -7.47 -4.30 40.95
C GLN A 997 -6.50 -4.08 39.79
N LEU A 998 -5.30 -3.58 40.08
CA LEU A 998 -4.31 -3.20 39.07
C LEU A 998 -3.05 -4.06 39.21
N SER A 999 -2.47 -4.47 38.08
CA SER A 999 -1.18 -5.15 37.98
C SER A 999 -0.37 -4.52 36.85
N ASP A 1000 0.87 -4.13 37.11
CA ASP A 1000 1.77 -3.65 36.05
C ASP A 1000 1.21 -2.42 35.30
N THR A 1001 0.39 -1.64 36.00
CA THR A 1001 -0.35 -0.48 35.47
C THR A 1001 0.30 0.85 35.87
N ILE A 1002 0.35 1.79 34.94
CA ILE A 1002 0.65 3.21 35.20
C ILE A 1002 -0.66 3.98 35.27
N ALA A 1003 -0.98 4.62 36.39
CA ALA A 1003 -2.03 5.63 36.51
C ALA A 1003 -1.38 7.01 36.65
N ALA A 1004 -1.13 7.66 35.51
CA ALA A 1004 -0.49 8.97 35.37
C ALA A 1004 -1.49 10.11 35.61
N GLY A 1005 -2.07 10.12 36.80
CA GLY A 1005 -3.11 11.05 37.26
C GLY A 1005 -3.66 10.61 38.61
N LEU A 1006 -4.73 11.24 39.09
CA LEU A 1006 -5.34 10.89 40.38
C LEU A 1006 -6.22 9.63 40.23
N LEU A 1007 -5.94 8.58 41.00
CA LEU A 1007 -6.76 7.38 41.09
C LEU A 1007 -7.62 7.40 42.36
N LEU A 1008 -8.94 7.34 42.20
CA LEU A 1008 -9.94 7.29 43.26
C LEU A 1008 -10.74 5.98 43.17
N ALA A 1009 -10.56 5.11 44.17
CA ALA A 1009 -11.39 3.92 44.36
C ALA A 1009 -12.36 4.16 45.52
N HIS A 1010 -13.67 4.09 45.25
CA HIS A 1010 -14.72 4.32 46.25
C HIS A 1010 -14.72 3.24 47.34
N GLU A 1011 -14.55 1.97 46.95
CA GLU A 1011 -14.40 0.84 47.85
C GLU A 1011 -12.91 0.45 47.99
N ARG A 1012 -12.35 0.68 49.19
CA ARG A 1012 -10.91 0.51 49.49
C ARG A 1012 -10.59 -0.74 50.29
N PHE A 1013 -11.59 -1.44 50.83
CA PHE A 1013 -11.41 -2.70 51.57
C PHE A 1013 -11.27 -3.91 50.63
N ARG A 1014 -11.80 -3.82 49.40
CA ARG A 1014 -11.69 -4.83 48.36
C ARG A 1014 -10.79 -4.36 47.22
N GLY A 1015 -10.02 -5.29 46.64
CA GLY A 1015 -9.07 -4.99 45.56
C GLY A 1015 -7.62 -4.87 46.03
N CYS A 1016 -6.70 -4.75 45.09
CA CYS A 1016 -5.26 -4.64 45.34
C CYS A 1016 -4.54 -4.04 44.12
N LEU A 1017 -3.60 -3.13 44.36
CA LEU A 1017 -2.66 -2.63 43.36
C LEU A 1017 -1.31 -3.32 43.58
N ARG A 1018 -0.74 -3.88 42.51
CA ARG A 1018 0.57 -4.56 42.56
C ARG A 1018 1.46 -4.14 41.40
N TYR A 1019 2.76 -3.90 41.67
CA TYR A 1019 3.76 -3.58 40.64
C TYR A 1019 3.35 -2.42 39.72
N SER A 1020 2.70 -1.41 40.31
CA SER A 1020 2.07 -0.29 39.59
C SER A 1020 2.72 1.05 39.94
N LEU A 1021 2.50 2.06 39.10
CA LEU A 1021 2.78 3.46 39.39
C LEU A 1021 1.46 4.22 39.52
N VAL A 1022 1.28 5.00 40.58
CA VAL A 1022 0.09 5.85 40.76
C VAL A 1022 0.49 7.31 40.99
N GLY A 1023 -0.36 8.23 40.52
CA GLY A 1023 -0.16 9.66 40.77
C GLY A 1023 -0.31 10.03 42.25
N PRO A 1024 0.37 11.12 42.68
CA PRO A 1024 0.37 11.54 44.08
C PRO A 1024 -1.04 11.88 44.57
N GLY A 1025 -1.36 11.45 45.80
CA GLY A 1025 -2.66 11.72 46.43
C GLY A 1025 -3.77 10.72 46.07
N SER A 1026 -3.43 9.66 45.34
CA SER A 1026 -4.38 8.61 44.94
C SER A 1026 -4.96 7.85 46.13
N GLN A 1027 -6.29 7.71 46.16
CA GLN A 1027 -7.02 6.95 47.19
C GLN A 1027 -7.30 5.55 46.67
N THR A 1028 -6.47 4.58 47.07
CA THR A 1028 -6.46 3.23 46.51
C THR A 1028 -6.72 2.17 47.59
N PRO A 1029 -7.10 0.94 47.22
CA PRO A 1029 -7.04 -0.22 48.12
C PRO A 1029 -5.59 -0.61 48.43
N ARG A 1030 -5.39 -1.80 49.02
CA ARG A 1030 -4.08 -2.32 49.44
C ARG A 1030 -3.04 -2.25 48.33
N ARG A 1031 -1.84 -1.80 48.67
CA ARG A 1031 -0.71 -1.62 47.75
C ARG A 1031 0.38 -2.66 48.02
N HIS A 1032 0.91 -3.29 46.96
CA HIS A 1032 2.06 -4.19 47.01
C HIS A 1032 3.08 -3.78 45.96
N ARG A 1033 4.24 -3.26 46.38
CA ARG A 1033 5.29 -2.74 45.47
C ARG A 1033 4.73 -1.72 44.46
N VAL A 1034 3.98 -0.75 44.97
CA VAL A 1034 3.42 0.36 44.17
C VAL A 1034 4.30 1.59 44.34
N LEU A 1035 4.67 2.20 43.22
CA LEU A 1035 5.43 3.45 43.16
C LEU A 1035 4.46 4.64 43.22
N GLU A 1036 4.83 5.70 43.95
CA GLU A 1036 4.08 6.97 44.00
C GLU A 1036 5.06 8.14 44.21
N THR A 1037 5.84 8.08 45.28
CA THR A 1037 6.90 9.04 45.60
C THR A 1037 8.23 8.33 45.76
N ASP A 1038 9.31 9.06 45.50
CA ASP A 1038 10.66 8.61 45.76
C ASP A 1038 10.85 8.50 47.29
N PRO A 1039 11.27 7.34 47.82
CA PRO A 1039 11.43 7.16 49.26
C PRO A 1039 12.59 7.97 49.86
N VAL A 1040 13.55 8.43 49.05
CA VAL A 1040 14.71 9.22 49.48
C VAL A 1040 14.39 10.72 49.41
N THR A 1041 13.81 11.19 48.30
CA THR A 1041 13.58 12.63 48.07
C THR A 1041 12.18 13.09 48.46
N GLY A 1042 11.23 12.17 48.64
CA GLY A 1042 9.81 12.45 48.88
C GLY A 1042 9.07 13.03 47.67
N GLN A 1043 9.74 13.21 46.53
CA GLN A 1043 9.14 13.80 45.33
C GLN A 1043 8.28 12.78 44.56
N PRO A 1044 7.18 13.18 43.91
CA PRO A 1044 6.39 12.29 43.05
C PRO A 1044 7.23 11.69 41.93
N ILE A 1045 7.15 10.36 41.77
CA ILE A 1045 7.76 9.65 40.63
C ILE A 1045 6.88 9.92 39.42
N ARG A 1046 7.41 10.61 38.42
CA ARG A 1046 6.70 10.85 37.15
C ARG A 1046 7.09 9.78 36.14
N PRO A 1047 6.13 9.24 35.36
CA PRO A 1047 6.45 8.33 34.28
C PRO A 1047 7.26 9.07 33.20
N PRO A 1048 8.46 8.58 32.84
CA PRO A 1048 9.32 9.21 31.84
C PRO A 1048 8.81 8.86 30.44
N PHE A 1049 7.73 9.51 29.97
CA PHE A 1049 7.21 9.25 28.63
C PHE A 1049 8.09 9.88 27.55
N ALA A 1050 8.47 9.11 26.54
CA ALA A 1050 9.23 9.56 25.38
C ALA A 1050 8.44 10.55 24.51
N SER A 1051 7.12 10.36 24.40
CA SER A 1051 6.22 11.28 23.70
C SER A 1051 4.83 11.29 24.36
N ARG A 1052 4.20 12.47 24.42
CA ARG A 1052 2.80 12.65 24.82
C ARG A 1052 1.91 13.05 23.65
N GLU A 1053 2.47 13.14 22.44
CA GLU A 1053 1.71 13.40 21.23
C GLU A 1053 0.99 12.10 20.81
N ARG A 1054 -0.35 12.12 20.81
CA ARG A 1054 -1.19 10.94 20.57
C ARG A 1054 -0.92 10.22 19.24
N ARG A 1055 -0.40 10.95 18.24
CA ARG A 1055 -0.13 10.42 16.90
C ARG A 1055 1.33 10.01 16.68
N ASP A 1056 2.17 10.18 17.69
CA ASP A 1056 3.53 9.67 17.68
C ASP A 1056 3.52 8.15 17.95
N PRO A 1057 4.24 7.33 17.17
CA PRO A 1057 4.44 5.90 17.47
C PRO A 1057 5.00 5.59 18.87
N ALA A 1058 5.65 6.57 19.51
CA ALA A 1058 6.15 6.51 20.87
C ALA A 1058 5.16 7.07 21.92
N PHE A 1059 3.88 7.28 21.56
CA PHE A 1059 2.87 7.81 22.47
C PHE A 1059 2.79 7.00 23.77
N LEU A 1060 3.15 7.65 24.88
CA LEU A 1060 3.24 7.08 26.22
C LEU A 1060 4.17 5.85 26.35
N ARG A 1061 5.07 5.63 25.38
CA ARG A 1061 6.21 4.72 25.57
C ARG A 1061 7.14 5.32 26.61
N LEU A 1062 7.68 4.50 27.50
CA LEU A 1062 8.70 4.95 28.43
C LEU A 1062 10.01 5.24 27.69
N ASP A 1063 10.68 6.30 28.10
CA ASP A 1063 12.04 6.61 27.70
C ASP A 1063 12.97 5.54 28.27
N ALA A 1064 13.82 4.97 27.42
CA ALA A 1064 14.79 3.95 27.81
C ALA A 1064 15.81 4.46 28.85
N GLN A 1065 15.99 5.77 28.98
CA GLN A 1065 16.84 6.42 29.99
C GLN A 1065 16.07 6.90 31.22
N GLY A 1066 14.78 6.57 31.31
CA GLY A 1066 13.90 6.93 32.40
C GLY A 1066 14.27 6.27 33.75
N ASP A 1067 13.44 6.54 34.76
CA ASP A 1067 13.59 5.95 36.10
C ASP A 1067 13.58 4.41 36.03
N GLY A 1068 14.72 3.80 36.40
CA GLY A 1068 14.90 2.35 36.37
C GLY A 1068 13.88 1.58 37.22
N ARG A 1069 13.29 2.21 38.25
CA ARG A 1069 12.21 1.61 39.05
C ARG A 1069 10.94 1.40 38.23
N VAL A 1070 10.68 2.24 37.22
CA VAL A 1070 9.55 2.09 36.31
C VAL A 1070 9.90 1.16 35.16
N LEU A 1071 11.14 1.23 34.65
CA LEU A 1071 11.61 0.38 33.53
C LEU A 1071 11.82 -1.10 33.87
N ALA A 1072 11.98 -1.44 35.16
CA ALA A 1072 12.14 -2.82 35.64
C ALA A 1072 11.20 -3.16 36.81
N GLY A 1073 10.13 -2.37 36.98
CA GLY A 1073 9.25 -2.43 38.16
C GLY A 1073 8.07 -3.39 38.06
N ALA A 1074 7.84 -3.99 36.89
CA ALA A 1074 6.73 -4.91 36.68
C ALA A 1074 6.94 -6.24 37.42
N SER A 1075 5.88 -7.03 37.54
CA SER A 1075 5.83 -8.31 38.22
C SER A 1075 6.75 -9.36 37.60
N ASP A 1076 7.03 -9.23 36.30
CA ASP A 1076 7.94 -10.07 35.54
C ASP A 1076 9.37 -9.52 35.45
N GLY A 1077 9.64 -8.34 36.02
CA GLY A 1077 10.92 -7.64 35.93
C GLY A 1077 11.08 -6.73 34.71
N GLY A 1078 10.04 -6.61 33.86
CA GLY A 1078 9.99 -5.68 32.75
C GLY A 1078 9.52 -4.27 33.15
N GLU A 1079 9.22 -3.46 32.13
CA GLU A 1079 8.72 -2.10 32.34
C GLU A 1079 7.25 -2.09 32.79
N ILE A 1080 6.86 -1.13 33.63
CA ILE A 1080 5.45 -0.96 34.04
C ILE A 1080 4.68 -0.30 32.88
N GLY A 1081 3.41 -0.68 32.70
CA GLY A 1081 2.47 0.00 31.82
C GLY A 1081 2.16 -0.76 30.53
N ALA A 1082 1.54 -0.05 29.58
CA ALA A 1082 0.96 -0.63 28.37
C ALA A 1082 1.94 -1.38 27.46
N PHE A 1083 3.23 -0.99 27.50
CA PHE A 1083 4.27 -1.54 26.61
C PHE A 1083 5.10 -2.66 27.25
N ASN A 1084 4.79 -3.10 28.48
CA ASN A 1084 5.47 -4.23 29.12
C ASN A 1084 5.57 -5.46 28.20
N ALA A 1085 4.50 -5.78 27.46
CA ALA A 1085 4.44 -6.90 26.53
C ALA A 1085 5.41 -6.77 25.34
N ALA A 1086 5.89 -5.56 25.02
CA ALA A 1086 6.90 -5.34 23.98
C ALA A 1086 8.31 -5.75 24.43
N ARG A 1087 8.55 -5.90 25.75
CA ARG A 1087 9.80 -6.40 26.35
C ARG A 1087 11.06 -5.71 25.80
N LEU A 1088 11.00 -4.40 25.53
CA LEU A 1088 12.07 -3.68 24.85
C LEU A 1088 13.42 -3.75 25.59
N GLY A 1089 13.40 -3.58 26.92
CA GLY A 1089 14.61 -3.70 27.74
C GLY A 1089 15.24 -5.09 27.66
N GLU A 1090 14.42 -6.14 27.74
CA GLU A 1090 14.90 -7.53 27.63
C GLU A 1090 15.42 -7.85 26.23
N LEU A 1091 14.75 -7.36 25.18
CA LEU A 1091 15.17 -7.54 23.79
C LEU A 1091 16.53 -6.90 23.54
N TYR A 1092 16.75 -5.66 23.99
CA TYR A 1092 18.04 -5.00 23.82
C TYR A 1092 19.15 -5.64 24.65
N ALA A 1093 18.87 -6.09 25.89
CA ALA A 1093 19.85 -6.83 26.69
C ALA A 1093 20.20 -8.21 26.09
N GLY A 1094 19.23 -8.89 25.47
CA GLY A 1094 19.47 -10.13 24.72
C GLY A 1094 20.27 -9.88 23.44
N LEU A 1095 19.95 -8.81 22.71
CA LEU A 1095 20.67 -8.40 21.52
C LEU A 1095 22.14 -8.06 21.85
N GLU A 1096 22.39 -7.27 22.89
CA GLU A 1096 23.74 -6.90 23.31
C GLU A 1096 24.62 -8.13 23.56
N ARG A 1097 24.10 -9.14 24.28
CA ARG A 1097 24.80 -10.42 24.50
C ARG A 1097 25.12 -11.15 23.18
N ARG A 1098 24.20 -11.14 22.21
CA ARG A 1098 24.41 -11.80 20.91
C ARG A 1098 25.38 -11.06 20.02
N LEU A 1099 25.31 -9.73 19.99
CA LEU A 1099 26.25 -8.89 19.27
C LEU A 1099 27.67 -9.10 19.81
N ALA A 1100 27.84 -9.17 21.13
CA ALA A 1100 29.15 -9.40 21.75
C ALA A 1100 29.79 -10.72 21.27
N GLU A 1101 29.02 -11.80 21.15
CA GLU A 1101 29.50 -13.10 20.64
C GLU A 1101 29.98 -13.02 19.18
N HIS A 1102 29.36 -12.15 18.38
CA HIS A 1102 29.58 -12.05 16.92
C HIS A 1102 30.49 -10.89 16.50
N THR A 1103 30.83 -10.00 17.44
CA THR A 1103 31.70 -8.86 17.19
C THR A 1103 33.15 -9.32 16.98
N PRO A 1104 33.86 -8.84 15.93
CA PRO A 1104 35.26 -9.17 15.72
C PRO A 1104 36.16 -8.77 16.90
N ALA A 1105 37.21 -9.55 17.15
CA ALA A 1105 38.17 -9.26 18.21
C ALA A 1105 38.79 -7.87 18.04
N GLY A 1106 38.86 -7.11 19.14
CA GLY A 1106 39.42 -5.75 19.16
C GLY A 1106 38.43 -4.64 18.77
N LEU A 1107 37.19 -4.99 18.37
CA LEU A 1107 36.09 -4.04 18.18
C LEU A 1107 35.13 -4.09 19.39
N GLY A 1108 34.49 -2.96 19.68
CA GLY A 1108 33.42 -2.84 20.66
C GLY A 1108 32.11 -2.50 19.96
N THR A 1109 31.04 -3.22 20.31
CA THR A 1109 29.69 -2.93 19.82
C THR A 1109 28.88 -2.20 20.88
N GLY A 1110 27.91 -1.40 20.47
CA GLY A 1110 27.02 -0.71 21.39
C GLY A 1110 25.71 -0.34 20.70
N ILE A 1111 24.63 -0.31 21.47
CA ILE A 1111 23.28 -0.02 20.98
C ILE A 1111 22.89 1.39 21.40
N VAL A 1112 22.38 2.17 20.45
CA VAL A 1112 21.81 3.50 20.68
C VAL A 1112 20.35 3.47 20.27
N ALA A 1113 19.43 3.62 21.23
CA ALA A 1113 18.00 3.58 20.97
C ALA A 1113 17.48 5.00 20.65
N ARG A 1114 16.92 5.20 19.44
CA ARG A 1114 16.46 6.52 18.98
C ARG A 1114 14.94 6.62 18.98
N ALA A 1115 14.40 7.74 19.47
CA ALA A 1115 12.96 8.00 19.56
C ALA A 1115 12.25 8.18 18.21
#